data_AF-A0A3D8RM19-F1
#
_entry.id   AF-A0A3D8RM19-F1
#
_cell.length_a   1.000
_cell.length_b   1.000
_cell.length_c   1.000
_cell.angle_alpha   90.00
_cell.angle_beta   90.00
_cell.angle_gamma   90.00
#
_symmetry.space_group_name_H-M   'P 1'
#
loop_
_entity.id
_entity.type
_entity.pdbx_description
1 polymer ?
#
loop_
_entity_poly.entity_id
_entity_poly.type
_entity_poly.pdbx_seq_one_letter_code
_entity_poly.pdbx_strand_id
1 'polypeptide(L)'
;MAMAKKARQRISYVLPLANSPGGHRLGVNGLAVDSQHSILYSGGRDGAICAWNLDLDLNNEPSENPFDSPEDPPEPKKGNRTTFRAQTQAHTHWVNDIVLAQDNTALVSASSDLTVRLWRPLSNSEEAPQTIGQHADYVKCVATPYPQADWVASGGLDRKICLWDLSGAGKKLEIEVGDEDKSEKGSVYALSCSRTMLASGGPESIVRLWDPKSGKRITKFVGHTDNVRDILINETGDTIMTASSDQTIKVWSVTAGRCMHTLTMHNDSVWSLYSDDPQLGTFYSSDRSGLVVKTDVRGTFGEMDDGLSLAVAQEHEGVSKVIASGDYIWTATSSSSINRWDNVDTGAEIQLPEAYRHHRASSAASKPKQLSPPESNGSSKKEIPAKSILRISNTASFPTAAIRDSDAVTMLSATSGPRKPSETIIDPDIGMIVPINALPEETIEGQHGLVKHKLLNDRRRVLTLDTAGDVLMWDLLSCVPIQSFGKCHLEDVEPEVNTMEAVAPWCSLDTRTGRLAVVLEEYNCFDAEMYADELQLEEPIEFREDQRINLGKWVLRHIFSKTIDEQVRRDEAYRKELNENHKKSLESKRITAPLSIQMPSNPNWQETSPMTPRANGSQFPMTPGMGIGVATPAAVNVLPGVPEDGAPLDKRTSQLSRTSVEKPGDYFSSAPLPSSETAKPAATPGETPTEAVKSPDEKEGNGKTGAFGKKFRIGMSFGTKKLGRSPSVTAEKPVVIDEKVEEESESSESNHEKEVDDSFYGIVQKIRQEYDKALIENPGATVESGVTPSLPNETPVLKPPPMTTVIIQEETSGGSADLYRGTVETVGEDTSLIEQRAPMWLGDLLLRNKIPIKEPVKVSFVLQPWQDLLPSIAGPDGNSRLNANRMLRVKKILGYVAERIEAAPETPDPDALRPEEYLELYCYDQKLPITMSLATLRAHVWKGGADVMLYYKSNGRKEIKYEKVAPEAPEAPATPNAAV
;
A
#
# COMPACT_ATOMS: atom_id res chain seq x y z
N MET A 1 30.71 -0.52 4.34
CA MET A 1 29.50 0.16 3.84
C MET A 1 28.35 -0.22 4.76
N ALA A 2 27.52 0.72 5.20
CA ALA A 2 26.21 0.36 5.72
C ALA A 2 25.36 -0.03 4.52
N MET A 3 24.82 -1.26 4.47
CA MET A 3 23.80 -1.58 3.47
C MET A 3 22.63 -0.61 3.68
N ALA A 4 22.25 0.13 2.66
CA ALA A 4 20.97 0.81 2.66
C ALA A 4 19.89 -0.27 2.86
N LYS A 5 18.97 -0.07 3.80
CA LYS A 5 17.81 -0.95 3.93
C LYS A 5 17.06 -0.90 2.60
N LYS A 6 17.07 -2.02 1.87
CA LYS A 6 16.36 -2.14 0.59
C LYS A 6 14.87 -1.90 0.83
N ALA A 7 14.23 -1.22 -0.12
CA ALA A 7 12.79 -0.98 -0.06
C ALA A 7 12.04 -2.31 -0.03
N ARG A 8 10.96 -2.37 0.76
CA ARG A 8 10.18 -3.60 0.93
C ARG A 8 9.23 -3.76 -0.24
N GLN A 9 9.27 -4.92 -0.89
CA GLN A 9 8.30 -5.28 -1.91
C GLN A 9 7.16 -6.09 -1.31
N ARG A 10 5.93 -5.75 -1.70
CA ARG A 10 4.69 -6.41 -1.29
C ARG A 10 3.88 -6.83 -2.51
N ILE A 11 3.13 -7.91 -2.37
CA ILE A 11 2.27 -8.45 -3.42
C ILE A 11 0.83 -8.21 -2.99
N SER A 12 0.02 -7.63 -3.87
CA SER A 12 -1.39 -7.39 -3.60
C SER A 12 -2.25 -8.06 -4.67
N TYR A 13 -3.37 -8.63 -4.28
CA TYR A 13 -4.40 -9.06 -5.22
C TYR A 13 -5.73 -8.36 -4.91
N VAL A 14 -6.43 -7.92 -5.95
CA VAL A 14 -7.70 -7.18 -5.84
C VAL A 14 -8.83 -8.07 -6.33
N LEU A 15 -9.78 -8.33 -5.44
CA LEU A 15 -10.92 -9.21 -5.74
C LEU A 15 -11.85 -8.51 -6.74
N PRO A 16 -12.36 -9.23 -7.75
CA PRO A 16 -13.32 -8.69 -8.69
C PRO A 16 -14.67 -8.46 -7.99
N LEU A 17 -15.21 -7.25 -8.15
CA LEU A 17 -16.64 -7.00 -7.94
C LEU A 17 -17.40 -7.57 -9.16
N ALA A 18 -18.64 -8.02 -8.94
CA ALA A 18 -19.50 -8.50 -10.03
C ALA A 18 -19.69 -7.41 -11.11
N ASN A 19 -19.97 -7.84 -12.36
CA ASN A 19 -20.08 -6.96 -13.54
C ASN A 19 -20.92 -5.71 -13.27
N SER A 20 -20.25 -4.61 -12.98
CA SER A 20 -20.85 -3.35 -12.58
C SER A 20 -21.13 -2.45 -13.79
N PRO A 21 -22.31 -1.82 -13.90
CA PRO A 21 -22.56 -0.82 -14.95
C PRO A 21 -21.54 0.33 -14.79
N GLY A 22 -20.80 0.64 -15.85
CA GLY A 22 -19.61 1.49 -15.80
C GLY A 22 -19.82 2.86 -15.12
N GLY A 23 -18.78 3.33 -14.42
CA GLY A 23 -18.84 4.55 -13.61
C GLY A 23 -17.96 4.49 -12.36
N HIS A 24 -17.91 5.57 -11.58
CA HIS A 24 -17.09 5.65 -10.38
C HIS A 24 -17.69 4.90 -9.18
N ARG A 25 -16.85 4.31 -8.33
CA ARG A 25 -17.25 3.64 -7.07
C ARG A 25 -17.09 4.49 -5.81
N LEU A 26 -16.31 5.56 -5.90
CA LEU A 26 -16.00 6.49 -4.81
C LEU A 26 -15.99 7.92 -5.35
N GLY A 27 -15.89 8.89 -4.43
CA GLY A 27 -15.80 10.33 -4.72
C GLY A 27 -14.94 10.70 -5.93
N VAL A 28 -15.40 11.69 -6.68
CA VAL A 28 -14.67 12.26 -7.83
C VAL A 28 -13.82 13.44 -7.34
N ASN A 29 -12.58 13.55 -7.81
CA ASN A 29 -11.69 14.67 -7.44
C ASN A 29 -11.35 15.57 -8.63
N GLY A 30 -11.22 15.00 -9.82
CA GLY A 30 -10.89 15.72 -11.04
C GLY A 30 -12.01 15.66 -12.06
N LEU A 31 -12.27 16.77 -12.73
CA LEU A 31 -13.16 16.88 -13.90
C LEU A 31 -12.39 17.59 -15.02
N ALA A 32 -12.72 17.31 -16.27
CA ALA A 32 -12.31 18.12 -17.43
C ALA A 32 -13.35 17.97 -18.55
N VAL A 33 -13.73 19.08 -19.20
CA VAL A 33 -14.74 19.09 -20.27
C VAL A 33 -14.07 19.42 -21.60
N ASP A 34 -14.34 18.58 -22.60
CA ASP A 34 -14.04 18.83 -24.01
C ASP A 34 -15.30 19.36 -24.70
N SER A 35 -15.36 20.68 -24.91
CA SER A 35 -16.50 21.35 -25.56
C SER A 35 -16.61 21.06 -27.05
N GLN A 36 -15.52 20.64 -27.72
CA GLN A 36 -15.53 20.36 -29.16
C GLN A 36 -16.19 19.02 -29.47
N HIS A 37 -15.95 18.01 -28.62
CA HIS A 37 -16.52 16.67 -28.78
C HIS A 37 -17.71 16.38 -27.85
N SER A 38 -18.09 17.33 -26.99
CA SER A 38 -19.13 17.19 -25.96
C SER A 38 -18.86 16.00 -25.01
N ILE A 39 -17.62 15.91 -24.50
CA ILE A 39 -17.17 14.83 -23.61
C ILE A 39 -16.79 15.40 -22.24
N LEU A 40 -17.33 14.80 -21.17
CA LEU A 40 -16.84 14.99 -19.81
C LEU A 40 -15.86 13.85 -19.47
N TYR A 41 -14.68 14.20 -18.97
CA TYR A 41 -13.75 13.29 -18.33
C TYR A 41 -13.79 13.47 -16.82
N SER A 42 -13.73 12.38 -16.06
CA SER A 42 -13.75 12.40 -14.59
C SER A 42 -12.74 11.44 -13.97
N GLY A 43 -12.03 11.91 -12.94
CA GLY A 43 -10.99 11.18 -12.21
C GLY A 43 -11.42 10.86 -10.78
N GLY A 44 -11.52 9.58 -10.45
CA GLY A 44 -12.10 9.10 -9.20
C GLY A 44 -11.09 8.67 -8.13
N ARG A 45 -11.56 8.67 -6.88
CA ARG A 45 -10.89 8.05 -5.71
C ARG A 45 -10.81 6.52 -5.83
N ASP A 46 -11.55 5.92 -6.76
CA ASP A 46 -11.41 4.51 -7.12
C ASP A 46 -10.20 4.20 -8.03
N GLY A 47 -9.44 5.23 -8.41
CA GLY A 47 -8.30 5.11 -9.34
C GLY A 47 -8.71 4.87 -10.79
N ALA A 48 -10.00 5.01 -11.10
CA ALA A 48 -10.50 4.96 -12.47
C ALA A 48 -10.59 6.36 -13.07
N ILE A 49 -10.49 6.41 -14.40
CA ILE A 49 -10.88 7.55 -15.21
C ILE A 49 -12.07 7.11 -16.05
N CYS A 50 -13.15 7.90 -16.03
CA CYS A 50 -14.33 7.68 -16.84
C CYS A 50 -14.46 8.79 -17.89
N ALA A 51 -15.07 8.45 -19.02
CA ALA A 51 -15.49 9.37 -20.05
C ALA A 51 -17.00 9.25 -20.27
N TRP A 52 -17.67 10.37 -20.48
CA TRP A 52 -19.11 10.48 -20.63
C TRP A 52 -19.42 11.37 -21.84
N ASN A 53 -20.27 10.91 -22.77
CA ASN A 53 -20.77 11.80 -23.81
C ASN A 53 -21.93 12.60 -23.21
N LEU A 54 -21.84 13.92 -23.27
CA LEU A 54 -22.85 14.81 -22.71
C LEU A 54 -24.04 14.96 -23.66
N ASP A 55 -23.83 14.81 -24.97
CA ASP A 55 -24.83 15.00 -26.03
C ASP A 55 -25.49 16.40 -25.94
N LEU A 56 -24.70 17.40 -25.50
CA LEU A 56 -25.07 18.81 -25.36
C LEU A 56 -24.33 19.68 -26.39
N ASP A 57 -24.96 20.78 -26.80
CA ASP A 57 -24.22 21.87 -27.44
C ASP A 57 -23.56 22.72 -26.35
N LEU A 58 -22.23 22.82 -26.42
CA LEU A 58 -21.38 23.52 -25.46
C LEU A 58 -20.63 24.69 -26.10
N ASN A 59 -20.78 24.87 -27.41
CA ASN A 59 -20.30 26.05 -28.11
C ASN A 59 -21.45 27.05 -28.09
N ASN A 60 -21.26 28.23 -27.50
CA ASN A 60 -22.27 29.29 -27.44
C ASN A 60 -22.45 29.98 -28.82
N GLU A 61 -22.60 29.20 -29.89
CA GLU A 61 -23.15 29.66 -31.16
C GLU A 61 -24.62 30.02 -30.90
N PRO A 62 -25.06 31.27 -31.13
CA PRO A 62 -26.47 31.58 -31.11
C PRO A 62 -27.16 30.73 -32.18
N SER A 63 -28.36 30.23 -31.91
CA SER A 63 -29.12 29.43 -32.86
C SER A 63 -29.61 30.28 -34.04
N GLU A 64 -28.71 30.63 -34.97
CA GLU A 64 -29.02 31.33 -36.21
C GLU A 64 -29.69 30.38 -37.21
N ASN A 65 -30.98 30.10 -36.96
CA ASN A 65 -31.95 29.82 -38.02
C ASN A 65 -32.88 31.03 -38.16
N PRO A 66 -32.54 32.07 -38.96
CA PRO A 66 -33.40 33.25 -39.16
C PRO A 66 -34.69 32.97 -39.96
N PHE A 67 -35.05 31.69 -40.14
CA PHE A 67 -36.13 31.20 -40.98
C PHE A 67 -37.12 30.27 -40.27
N ASP A 68 -36.90 29.91 -38.99
CA ASP A 68 -37.93 29.20 -38.23
C ASP A 68 -39.14 30.12 -38.04
N SER A 69 -40.28 29.68 -38.58
CA SER A 69 -41.51 30.46 -38.60
C SER A 69 -42.25 30.34 -37.26
N PRO A 70 -42.95 31.38 -36.77
CA PRO A 70 -43.54 31.37 -35.42
C PRO A 70 -44.71 30.40 -35.17
N GLU A 71 -44.99 29.50 -36.12
CA GLU A 71 -46.18 28.62 -36.12
C GLU A 71 -45.85 27.14 -35.91
N ASP A 72 -44.59 26.72 -35.99
CA ASP A 72 -44.22 25.34 -35.68
C ASP A 72 -44.12 25.13 -34.16
N PRO A 73 -44.81 24.14 -33.57
CA PRO A 73 -44.67 23.83 -32.16
C PRO A 73 -43.22 23.36 -31.91
N PRO A 74 -42.58 23.77 -30.80
CA PRO A 74 -41.19 23.42 -30.53
C PRO A 74 -41.05 21.91 -30.57
N GLU A 75 -40.18 21.40 -31.45
CA GLU A 75 -39.86 19.98 -31.49
C GLU A 75 -39.47 19.54 -30.07
N PRO A 76 -39.97 18.39 -29.58
CA PRO A 76 -39.65 17.96 -28.23
C PRO A 76 -38.14 17.79 -28.14
N LYS A 77 -37.48 18.63 -27.32
CA LYS A 77 -36.06 18.52 -27.00
C LYS A 77 -35.77 17.05 -26.74
N LYS A 78 -35.03 16.40 -27.64
CA LYS A 78 -34.60 15.01 -27.44
C LYS A 78 -33.86 15.00 -26.09
N GLY A 79 -34.08 13.96 -25.30
CA GLY A 79 -33.54 13.94 -23.94
C GLY A 79 -32.02 13.91 -23.98
N ASN A 80 -31.38 15.07 -23.80
CA ASN A 80 -29.93 15.25 -23.68
C ASN A 80 -29.47 14.70 -22.33
N ARG A 81 -29.55 13.38 -22.20
CA ARG A 81 -29.16 12.64 -21.00
C ARG A 81 -27.76 12.08 -21.23
N THR A 82 -26.86 12.41 -20.32
CA THR A 82 -25.45 12.01 -20.38
C THR A 82 -25.32 10.49 -20.50
N THR A 83 -24.47 10.02 -21.41
CA THR A 83 -24.24 8.59 -21.65
C THR A 83 -22.82 8.16 -21.26
N PHE A 84 -22.71 7.00 -20.61
CA PHE A 84 -21.41 6.40 -20.29
C PHE A 84 -20.69 5.97 -21.59
N ARG A 85 -19.47 6.46 -21.79
CA ARG A 85 -18.64 6.16 -22.96
C ARG A 85 -17.63 5.06 -22.66
N ALA A 86 -16.79 5.26 -21.64
CA ALA A 86 -15.68 4.36 -21.31
C ALA A 86 -15.22 4.53 -19.86
N GLN A 87 -14.59 3.50 -19.30
CA GLN A 87 -13.91 3.52 -18.00
C GLN A 87 -12.62 2.71 -18.08
N THR A 88 -11.52 3.29 -17.61
CA THR A 88 -10.23 2.58 -17.51
C THR A 88 -9.71 2.67 -16.08
N GLN A 89 -9.23 1.55 -15.53
CA GLN A 89 -8.51 1.54 -14.25
C GLN A 89 -7.11 2.14 -14.46
N ALA A 90 -7.06 3.47 -14.36
CA ALA A 90 -5.92 4.33 -14.65
C ALA A 90 -4.75 4.13 -13.68
N HIS A 91 -5.10 4.04 -12.40
CA HIS A 91 -4.20 4.16 -11.26
C HIS A 91 -4.58 3.11 -10.20
N THR A 92 -3.65 2.80 -9.30
CA THR A 92 -3.88 1.89 -8.16
C THR A 92 -4.29 2.62 -6.88
N HIS A 93 -4.31 3.95 -6.92
CA HIS A 93 -4.78 4.85 -5.86
C HIS A 93 -5.62 5.98 -6.48
N TRP A 94 -6.05 6.92 -5.64
CA TRP A 94 -6.90 8.05 -5.99
C TRP A 94 -6.28 8.87 -7.13
N VAL A 95 -7.06 9.08 -8.19
CA VAL A 95 -6.81 10.20 -9.11
C VAL A 95 -7.14 11.46 -8.33
N ASN A 96 -6.17 12.36 -8.18
CA ASN A 96 -6.32 13.60 -7.42
C ASN A 96 -6.75 14.76 -8.32
N ASP A 97 -6.27 14.78 -9.57
CA ASP A 97 -6.52 15.86 -10.52
C ASP A 97 -6.31 15.37 -11.96
N ILE A 98 -6.99 16.00 -12.92
CA ILE A 98 -6.89 15.70 -14.35
C ILE A 98 -6.91 16.98 -15.19
N VAL A 99 -6.22 17.00 -16.32
CA VAL A 99 -6.21 18.16 -17.24
C VAL A 99 -6.13 17.72 -18.70
N LEU A 100 -6.84 18.44 -19.57
CA LEU A 100 -6.75 18.29 -21.03
C LEU A 100 -5.57 19.12 -21.58
N ALA A 101 -4.91 18.59 -22.61
CA ALA A 101 -3.78 19.21 -23.28
C ALA A 101 -3.77 18.83 -24.78
N GLN A 102 -2.90 19.49 -25.55
CA GLN A 102 -2.76 19.31 -27.00
C GLN A 102 -4.13 19.39 -27.73
N ASP A 103 -4.88 20.47 -27.49
CA ASP A 103 -6.23 20.71 -28.03
C ASP A 103 -7.17 19.49 -27.85
N ASN A 104 -7.32 19.08 -26.58
CA ASN A 104 -8.15 17.97 -26.10
C ASN A 104 -7.78 16.57 -26.63
N THR A 105 -6.72 16.44 -27.44
CA THR A 105 -6.22 15.12 -27.90
C THR A 105 -5.50 14.33 -26.81
N ALA A 106 -4.99 15.01 -25.77
CA ALA A 106 -4.32 14.44 -24.63
C ALA A 106 -5.06 14.73 -23.32
N LEU A 107 -5.15 13.73 -22.44
CA LEU A 107 -5.59 13.87 -21.05
C LEU A 107 -4.43 13.44 -20.14
N VAL A 108 -4.12 14.22 -19.12
CA VAL A 108 -3.09 13.90 -18.11
C VAL A 108 -3.75 13.72 -16.76
N SER A 109 -3.34 12.68 -16.02
CA SER A 109 -3.83 12.37 -14.68
C SER A 109 -2.72 12.36 -13.64
N ALA A 110 -2.99 12.93 -12.47
CA ALA A 110 -2.12 12.95 -11.30
C ALA A 110 -2.72 12.08 -10.17
N SER A 111 -1.90 11.25 -9.53
CA SER A 111 -2.39 10.22 -8.60
C SER A 111 -1.58 10.11 -7.30
N SER A 112 -2.25 9.57 -6.28
CA SER A 112 -1.62 9.13 -5.03
C SER A 112 -0.81 7.83 -5.17
N ASP A 113 -0.79 7.18 -6.34
CA ASP A 113 0.14 6.07 -6.66
C ASP A 113 1.54 6.57 -7.09
N LEU A 114 1.85 7.84 -6.81
CA LEU A 114 3.09 8.54 -7.13
C LEU A 114 3.27 8.86 -8.63
N THR A 115 2.42 8.36 -9.53
CA THR A 115 2.60 8.51 -10.98
C THR A 115 1.80 9.66 -11.59
N VAL A 116 2.35 10.20 -12.68
CA VAL A 116 1.64 11.06 -13.64
C VAL A 116 1.53 10.29 -14.95
N ARG A 117 0.31 10.16 -15.48
CA ARG A 117 0.02 9.36 -16.68
C ARG A 117 -0.62 10.19 -17.77
N LEU A 118 -0.27 9.88 -19.02
CA LEU A 118 -0.76 10.49 -20.25
C LEU A 118 -1.65 9.50 -21.00
N TRP A 119 -2.74 10.04 -21.54
CA TRP A 119 -3.82 9.35 -22.21
C TRP A 119 -4.13 10.05 -23.52
N ARG A 120 -4.45 9.29 -24.57
CA ARG A 120 -4.88 9.84 -25.87
C ARG A 120 -6.27 9.29 -26.24
N PRO A 121 -7.36 9.79 -25.61
CA PRO A 121 -8.70 9.18 -25.68
C PRO A 121 -9.33 9.21 -27.08
N LEU A 122 -8.81 10.02 -27.99
CA LEU A 122 -9.24 10.11 -29.39
C LEU A 122 -8.36 9.27 -30.34
N SER A 123 -7.32 8.59 -29.84
CA SER A 123 -6.49 7.73 -30.67
C SER A 123 -7.13 6.35 -30.85
N ASN A 124 -7.07 5.79 -32.07
CA ASN A 124 -7.61 4.46 -32.39
C ASN A 124 -6.75 3.30 -31.83
N SER A 125 -5.75 3.59 -31.00
CA SER A 125 -4.93 2.57 -30.34
C SER A 125 -5.50 2.32 -28.96
N GLU A 126 -5.83 1.06 -28.63
CA GLU A 126 -6.16 0.63 -27.26
C GLU A 126 -4.89 0.58 -26.37
N GLU A 127 -4.04 1.59 -26.49
CA GLU A 127 -2.77 1.68 -25.79
C GLU A 127 -2.98 1.90 -24.29
N ALA A 128 -2.27 1.12 -23.50
CA ALA A 128 -2.25 1.27 -22.05
C ALA A 128 -1.68 2.64 -21.64
N PRO A 129 -2.05 3.16 -20.45
CA PRO A 129 -1.73 4.53 -20.06
C PRO A 129 -0.23 4.76 -19.94
N GLN A 130 0.30 5.75 -20.64
CA GLN A 130 1.73 6.01 -20.64
C GLN A 130 2.12 6.76 -19.35
N THR A 131 2.94 6.15 -18.50
CA THR A 131 3.54 6.87 -17.36
C THR A 131 4.58 7.85 -17.89
N ILE A 132 4.33 9.15 -17.74
CA ILE A 132 5.26 10.23 -18.15
C ILE A 132 6.22 10.63 -17.04
N GLY A 133 5.86 10.35 -15.79
CA GLY A 133 6.62 10.80 -14.63
C GLY A 133 6.22 10.14 -13.32
N GLN A 134 7.11 10.25 -12.32
CA GLN A 134 6.90 9.79 -10.96
C GLN A 134 7.42 10.83 -9.96
N HIS A 135 6.70 11.01 -8.86
CA HIS A 135 7.06 11.82 -7.69
C HIS A 135 7.51 10.92 -6.52
N ALA A 136 8.08 11.50 -5.46
CA ALA A 136 8.50 10.73 -4.28
C ALA A 136 7.37 10.52 -3.23
N ASP A 137 6.22 11.17 -3.42
CA ASP A 137 5.03 11.20 -2.57
C ASP A 137 3.80 11.52 -3.46
N TYR A 138 2.59 11.59 -2.92
CA TYR A 138 1.34 11.70 -3.68
C TYR A 138 1.31 12.95 -4.57
N VAL A 139 0.98 12.77 -5.86
CA VAL A 139 0.79 13.89 -6.80
C VAL A 139 -0.60 14.44 -6.60
N LYS A 140 -0.72 15.72 -6.22
CA LYS A 140 -1.98 16.33 -5.79
C LYS A 140 -2.70 17.16 -6.85
N CYS A 141 -1.96 17.74 -7.78
CA CYS A 141 -2.47 18.68 -8.77
C CYS A 141 -1.67 18.62 -10.08
N VAL A 142 -2.32 18.95 -11.19
CA VAL A 142 -1.71 19.01 -12.53
C VAL A 142 -2.24 20.24 -13.28
N ALA A 143 -1.36 20.93 -14.01
CA ALA A 143 -1.71 22.15 -14.74
C ALA A 143 -1.13 22.14 -16.15
N THR A 144 -1.93 22.61 -17.11
CA THR A 144 -1.49 22.96 -18.47
C THR A 144 -1.34 24.50 -18.56
N PRO A 145 -0.34 25.04 -19.28
CA PRO A 145 -0.16 26.49 -19.41
C PRO A 145 -1.07 27.14 -20.47
N TYR A 146 -1.61 26.35 -21.42
CA TYR A 146 -2.59 26.72 -22.46
C TYR A 146 -3.01 25.45 -23.25
N PRO A 147 -4.15 25.43 -23.98
CA PRO A 147 -4.65 24.21 -24.65
C PRO A 147 -3.65 23.52 -25.60
N GLN A 148 -2.90 24.31 -26.38
CA GLN A 148 -1.90 23.84 -27.36
C GLN A 148 -0.53 23.47 -26.75
N ALA A 149 -0.44 23.23 -25.44
CA ALA A 149 0.85 22.99 -24.80
C ALA A 149 1.32 21.53 -24.90
N ASP A 150 2.55 21.34 -25.39
CA ASP A 150 3.25 20.04 -25.41
C ASP A 150 3.91 19.68 -24.07
N TRP A 151 3.54 20.34 -22.98
CA TRP A 151 4.06 20.06 -21.64
C TRP A 151 3.06 20.45 -20.55
N VAL A 152 3.18 19.75 -19.42
CA VAL A 152 2.34 19.93 -18.23
C VAL A 152 3.21 20.05 -16.98
N ALA A 153 2.70 20.73 -15.97
CA ALA A 153 3.31 20.78 -14.64
C ALA A 153 2.50 19.91 -13.67
N SER A 154 3.16 19.20 -12.75
CA SER A 154 2.52 18.49 -11.64
C SER A 154 3.14 18.86 -10.30
N GLY A 155 2.31 18.94 -9.26
CA GLY A 155 2.70 19.27 -7.89
C GLY A 155 2.40 18.14 -6.93
N GLY A 156 3.37 17.80 -6.08
CA GLY A 156 3.26 16.70 -5.12
C GLY A 156 3.40 17.10 -3.65
N LEU A 157 3.01 16.18 -2.77
CA LEU A 157 3.32 16.26 -1.35
C LEU A 157 4.83 16.17 -1.07
N ASP A 158 5.59 15.65 -2.04
CA ASP A 158 7.06 15.55 -2.04
C ASP A 158 7.79 16.90 -2.10
N ARG A 159 7.03 18.01 -2.10
CA ARG A 159 7.52 19.40 -2.08
C ARG A 159 8.18 19.81 -3.40
N LYS A 160 7.88 19.07 -4.47
CA LYS A 160 8.42 19.28 -5.81
C LYS A 160 7.33 19.62 -6.82
N ILE A 161 7.73 20.43 -7.79
CA ILE A 161 6.97 20.72 -9.00
C ILE A 161 7.79 20.19 -10.17
N CYS A 162 7.20 19.32 -10.96
CA CYS A 162 7.85 18.66 -12.09
C CYS A 162 7.19 19.11 -13.38
N LEU A 163 7.99 19.45 -14.40
CA LEU A 163 7.50 19.77 -15.74
C LEU A 163 7.79 18.58 -16.65
N TRP A 164 6.75 18.06 -17.31
CA TRP A 164 6.81 16.87 -18.14
C TRP A 164 6.48 17.20 -19.59
N ASP A 165 7.25 16.62 -20.51
CA ASP A 165 7.06 16.72 -21.94
C ASP A 165 6.07 15.66 -22.46
N LEU A 166 5.06 16.08 -23.21
CA LEU A 166 4.05 15.19 -23.79
C LEU A 166 4.49 14.52 -25.10
N SER A 167 5.56 15.02 -25.73
CA SER A 167 6.17 14.42 -26.93
C SER A 167 7.10 13.24 -26.63
N GLY A 168 7.30 12.91 -25.34
CA GLY A 168 8.07 11.75 -24.88
C GLY A 168 9.50 12.07 -24.43
N ALA A 169 9.92 13.34 -24.40
CA ALA A 169 11.23 13.73 -23.86
C ALA A 169 11.34 13.59 -22.33
N GLY A 170 10.25 13.24 -21.64
CA GLY A 170 10.23 12.99 -20.21
C GLY A 170 10.29 14.27 -19.36
N LYS A 171 11.12 14.26 -18.32
CA LYS A 171 11.21 15.35 -17.34
C LYS A 171 12.02 16.53 -17.87
N LYS A 172 11.38 17.67 -18.10
CA LYS A 172 12.01 18.93 -18.54
C LYS A 172 12.66 19.70 -17.40
N LEU A 173 12.00 19.77 -16.24
CA LEU A 173 12.45 20.57 -15.09
C LEU A 173 11.94 19.99 -13.77
N GLU A 174 12.70 20.22 -12.70
CA GLU A 174 12.29 20.02 -11.30
C GLU A 174 12.49 21.32 -10.54
N ILE A 175 11.52 21.70 -9.72
CA ILE A 175 11.57 22.86 -8.82
C ILE A 175 11.23 22.37 -7.41
N GLU A 176 12.15 22.58 -6.46
CA GLU A 176 11.88 22.33 -5.04
C GLU A 176 11.25 23.59 -4.41
N VAL A 177 10.12 23.42 -3.72
CA VAL A 177 9.26 24.53 -3.27
C VAL A 177 9.65 25.06 -1.88
N GLY A 178 10.31 24.21 -1.08
CA GLY A 178 10.74 24.54 0.28
C GLY A 178 11.84 25.61 0.32
N ASP A 179 11.81 26.47 1.34
CA ASP A 179 12.96 27.29 1.71
C ASP A 179 13.90 26.46 2.62
N GLU A 180 15.22 26.46 2.37
CA GLU A 180 16.20 25.50 2.97
C GLU A 180 16.15 25.39 4.51
N ASP A 181 15.74 26.46 5.22
CA ASP A 181 15.76 26.52 6.68
C ASP A 181 14.57 25.84 7.40
N LYS A 182 13.46 25.48 6.71
CA LYS A 182 12.27 24.87 7.36
C LYS A 182 11.57 23.82 6.49
N SER A 183 12.16 22.62 6.46
CA SER A 183 11.82 21.52 5.55
C SER A 183 10.36 21.00 5.61
N GLU A 184 9.67 21.10 6.75
CA GLU A 184 8.43 20.33 7.01
C GLU A 184 7.14 20.79 6.29
N LYS A 185 7.13 21.92 5.57
CA LYS A 185 5.87 22.52 5.08
C LYS A 185 5.69 22.72 3.57
N GLY A 186 6.71 22.47 2.74
CA GLY A 186 6.70 22.86 1.31
C GLY A 186 5.76 22.08 0.36
N SER A 187 4.78 21.30 0.85
CA SER A 187 3.95 20.40 0.03
C SER A 187 3.01 21.18 -0.89
N VAL A 188 2.87 20.75 -2.14
CA VAL A 188 2.03 21.43 -3.13
C VAL A 188 0.62 20.81 -3.15
N TYR A 189 -0.38 21.62 -2.85
CA TYR A 189 -1.80 21.23 -2.93
C TYR A 189 -2.49 21.86 -4.15
N ALA A 190 -2.09 23.07 -4.52
CA ALA A 190 -2.66 23.83 -5.62
C ALA A 190 -1.55 24.25 -6.59
N LEU A 191 -1.82 24.14 -7.89
CA LEU A 191 -0.89 24.44 -8.96
C LEU A 191 -1.64 25.05 -10.14
N SER A 192 -1.09 26.12 -10.71
CA SER A 192 -1.62 26.77 -11.90
C SER A 192 -0.47 27.27 -12.75
N CYS A 193 -0.66 27.34 -14.07
CA CYS A 193 0.40 27.71 -15.00
C CYS A 193 -0.14 28.61 -16.12
N SER A 194 0.69 29.56 -16.54
CA SER A 194 0.51 30.32 -17.78
C SER A 194 1.73 30.14 -18.69
N ARG A 195 1.75 30.85 -19.82
CA ARG A 195 2.88 30.88 -20.77
C ARG A 195 4.18 31.45 -20.17
N THR A 196 4.10 32.24 -19.09
CA THR A 196 5.22 33.03 -18.55
C THR A 196 5.50 32.77 -17.07
N MET A 197 4.58 32.16 -16.33
CA MET A 197 4.75 31.89 -14.91
C MET A 197 3.97 30.66 -14.44
N LEU A 198 4.42 30.12 -13.32
CA LEU A 198 3.80 29.00 -12.61
C LEU A 198 3.55 29.44 -11.17
N ALA A 199 2.35 29.20 -10.65
CA ALA A 199 1.94 29.52 -9.29
C ALA A 199 1.66 28.25 -8.49
N SER A 200 2.21 28.16 -7.28
CA SER A 200 2.02 27.01 -6.39
C SER A 200 1.56 27.44 -5.00
N GLY A 201 0.65 26.69 -4.40
CA GLY A 201 0.10 26.89 -3.06
C GLY A 201 0.02 25.59 -2.25
N GLY A 202 -0.05 25.73 -0.93
CA GLY A 202 -0.03 24.62 0.02
C GLY A 202 -0.23 25.04 1.47
N PRO A 203 0.13 24.18 2.44
CA PRO A 203 -0.20 24.35 3.86
C PRO A 203 0.63 25.43 4.57
N GLU A 204 1.52 26.10 3.84
CA GLU A 204 2.26 27.27 4.31
C GLU A 204 1.46 28.58 4.26
N SER A 205 0.25 28.57 3.67
CA SER A 205 -0.58 29.76 3.39
C SER A 205 0.13 30.85 2.55
N ILE A 206 1.18 30.44 1.82
CA ILE A 206 2.00 31.27 0.93
C ILE A 206 1.81 30.77 -0.50
N VAL A 207 1.62 31.70 -1.43
CA VAL A 207 1.62 31.44 -2.87
C VAL A 207 3.01 31.79 -3.41
N ARG A 208 3.68 30.86 -4.10
CA ARG A 208 5.00 31.09 -4.71
C ARG A 208 4.87 31.14 -6.23
N LEU A 209 5.53 32.12 -6.86
CA LEU A 209 5.56 32.27 -8.32
C LEU A 209 6.94 31.93 -8.87
N TRP A 210 6.98 31.21 -9.98
CA TRP A 210 8.18 30.68 -10.62
C TRP A 210 8.15 30.94 -12.13
N ASP A 211 9.30 31.14 -12.74
CA ASP A 211 9.45 31.13 -14.20
C ASP A 211 9.60 29.67 -14.68
N PRO A 212 8.65 29.12 -15.46
CA PRO A 212 8.71 27.73 -15.92
C PRO A 212 9.86 27.45 -16.89
N LYS A 213 10.51 28.48 -17.46
CA LYS A 213 11.66 28.31 -18.37
C LYS A 213 12.99 28.17 -17.64
N SER A 214 13.18 28.91 -16.54
CA SER A 214 14.44 28.90 -15.79
C SER A 214 14.37 28.22 -14.42
N GLY A 215 13.18 27.85 -13.95
CA GLY A 215 12.94 27.31 -12.61
C GLY A 215 13.17 28.31 -11.48
N LYS A 216 13.46 29.58 -11.80
CA LYS A 216 13.75 30.61 -10.81
C LYS A 216 12.47 31.17 -10.20
N ARG A 217 12.50 31.39 -8.89
CA ARG A 217 11.43 32.06 -8.16
C ARG A 217 11.34 33.53 -8.57
N ILE A 218 10.15 33.95 -8.98
CA ILE A 218 9.82 35.34 -9.33
C ILE A 218 9.51 36.12 -8.05
N THR A 219 8.55 35.64 -7.24
CA THR A 219 8.12 36.30 -6.00
C THR A 219 7.37 35.33 -5.09
N LYS A 220 6.87 35.81 -3.94
CA LYS A 220 5.86 35.14 -3.12
C LYS A 220 4.78 36.12 -2.66
N PHE A 221 3.56 35.63 -2.51
CA PHE A 221 2.48 36.33 -1.85
C PHE A 221 2.21 35.72 -0.48
N VAL A 222 2.00 36.58 0.51
CA VAL A 222 1.73 36.24 1.91
C VAL A 222 0.46 36.99 2.31
N GLY A 223 -0.51 36.29 2.91
CA GLY A 223 -1.74 36.94 3.38
C GLY A 223 -2.96 36.02 3.51
N HIS A 224 -2.91 34.79 2.98
CA HIS A 224 -3.79 33.71 3.45
C HIS A 224 -3.34 33.26 4.85
N THR A 225 -4.29 32.73 5.62
CA THR A 225 -4.06 32.25 6.99
C THR A 225 -4.13 30.73 7.13
N ASP A 226 -4.54 30.02 6.07
CA ASP A 226 -4.63 28.56 6.03
C ASP A 226 -4.25 28.02 4.62
N ASN A 227 -4.35 26.70 4.43
CA ASN A 227 -3.94 25.96 3.24
C ASN A 227 -4.66 26.45 1.96
N VAL A 228 -3.86 26.85 0.96
CA VAL A 228 -4.33 27.22 -0.38
C VAL A 228 -4.73 25.98 -1.16
N ARG A 229 -5.98 25.94 -1.63
CA ARG A 229 -6.62 24.75 -2.23
C ARG A 229 -6.70 24.78 -3.75
N ASP A 230 -6.94 25.96 -4.34
CA ASP A 230 -7.00 26.12 -5.80
C ASP A 230 -6.41 27.48 -6.20
N ILE A 231 -5.90 27.57 -7.43
CA ILE A 231 -5.25 28.76 -7.99
C ILE A 231 -5.64 28.92 -9.46
N LEU A 232 -6.05 30.13 -9.84
CA LEU A 232 -6.21 30.54 -11.24
C LEU A 232 -5.24 31.67 -11.58
N ILE A 233 -4.70 31.66 -12.79
CA ILE A 233 -3.88 32.73 -13.38
C ILE A 233 -4.58 33.18 -14.65
N ASN A 234 -4.69 34.48 -14.89
CA ASN A 234 -5.25 35.00 -16.15
C ASN A 234 -4.29 34.80 -17.34
N GLU A 235 -4.77 34.87 -18.58
CA GLU A 235 -3.93 34.56 -19.76
C GLU A 235 -2.71 35.48 -19.90
N THR A 236 -2.81 36.73 -19.45
CA THR A 236 -1.70 37.71 -19.46
C THR A 236 -0.67 37.44 -18.37
N GLY A 237 -1.04 36.75 -17.28
CA GLY A 237 -0.21 36.54 -16.10
C GLY A 237 -0.05 37.77 -15.21
N ASP A 238 -0.88 38.80 -15.33
CA ASP A 238 -0.82 39.97 -14.43
C ASP A 238 -1.65 39.81 -13.14
N THR A 239 -2.61 38.89 -13.14
CA THR A 239 -3.60 38.71 -12.06
C THR A 239 -3.74 37.23 -11.70
N ILE A 240 -3.73 36.95 -10.40
CA ILE A 240 -3.81 35.59 -9.84
C ILE A 240 -4.92 35.57 -8.79
N MET A 241 -5.78 34.57 -8.86
CA MET A 241 -6.82 34.30 -7.87
C MET A 241 -6.49 33.03 -7.09
N THR A 242 -6.64 33.06 -5.77
CA THR A 242 -6.33 31.91 -4.90
C THR A 242 -7.45 31.65 -3.90
N ALA A 243 -7.90 30.41 -3.83
CA ALA A 243 -8.86 29.91 -2.84
C ALA A 243 -8.14 29.24 -1.68
N SER A 244 -8.65 29.43 -0.47
CA SER A 244 -8.03 28.91 0.75
C SER A 244 -9.05 28.29 1.70
N SER A 245 -8.53 27.41 2.54
CA SER A 245 -9.27 26.83 3.66
C SER A 245 -9.68 27.90 4.69
N ASP A 246 -9.08 29.09 4.65
CA ASP A 246 -9.44 30.29 5.44
C ASP A 246 -10.74 31.00 5.02
N GLN A 247 -11.58 30.35 4.21
CA GLN A 247 -12.89 30.82 3.75
C GLN A 247 -12.83 32.02 2.79
N THR A 248 -11.63 32.50 2.43
CA THR A 248 -11.47 33.65 1.53
C THR A 248 -10.91 33.28 0.16
N ILE A 249 -11.32 34.06 -0.84
CA ILE A 249 -10.67 34.10 -2.15
C ILE A 249 -9.86 35.39 -2.21
N LYS A 250 -8.59 35.32 -2.57
CA LYS A 250 -7.73 36.52 -2.69
C LYS A 250 -7.32 36.73 -4.13
N VAL A 251 -7.35 37.99 -4.54
CA VAL A 251 -6.92 38.42 -5.87
C VAL A 251 -5.64 39.23 -5.74
N TRP A 252 -4.61 38.82 -6.45
CA TRP A 252 -3.25 39.34 -6.37
C TRP A 252 -2.87 39.95 -7.72
N SER A 253 -2.30 41.16 -7.70
CA SER A 253 -1.66 41.72 -8.88
C SER A 253 -0.17 41.39 -8.84
N VAL A 254 0.32 40.72 -9.87
CA VAL A 254 1.73 40.38 -10.05
C VAL A 254 2.56 41.64 -10.26
N THR A 255 2.05 42.59 -11.06
CA THR A 255 2.68 43.90 -11.31
C THR A 255 2.78 44.76 -10.06
N ALA A 256 1.74 44.78 -9.20
CA ALA A 256 1.75 45.55 -7.96
C ALA A 256 2.40 44.80 -6.78
N GLY A 257 2.67 43.50 -6.91
CA GLY A 257 3.31 42.66 -5.89
C GLY A 257 2.48 42.46 -4.62
N ARG A 258 1.16 42.66 -4.65
CA ARG A 258 0.29 42.68 -3.46
C ARG A 258 -1.11 42.12 -3.70
N CYS A 259 -1.80 41.83 -2.60
CA CYS A 259 -3.24 41.58 -2.60
C CYS A 259 -3.97 42.86 -3.05
N MET A 260 -4.92 42.70 -3.96
CA MET A 260 -5.82 43.75 -4.44
C MET A 260 -7.17 43.65 -3.71
N HIS A 261 -7.78 42.47 -3.71
CA HIS A 261 -9.08 42.20 -3.08
C HIS A 261 -9.05 40.92 -2.22
N THR A 262 -9.87 40.89 -1.18
CA THR A 262 -10.19 39.68 -0.41
C THR A 262 -11.71 39.52 -0.43
N LEU A 263 -12.16 38.48 -1.11
CA LEU A 263 -13.57 38.15 -1.28
C LEU A 263 -13.99 37.18 -0.17
N THR A 264 -15.17 37.39 0.38
CA THR A 264 -15.68 36.73 1.60
C THR A 264 -17.13 36.29 1.43
N MET A 265 -17.48 35.78 0.23
CA MET A 265 -18.82 35.27 -0.10
C MET A 265 -19.11 33.88 0.48
N HIS A 266 -18.08 33.14 0.91
CA HIS A 266 -18.18 31.79 1.46
C HIS A 266 -18.07 31.81 2.99
N ASN A 267 -18.77 30.88 3.65
CA ASN A 267 -18.77 30.72 5.11
C ASN A 267 -17.97 29.49 5.59
N ASP A 268 -17.41 28.70 4.66
CA ASP A 268 -16.57 27.53 4.93
C ASP A 268 -15.37 27.51 3.96
N SER A 269 -14.43 26.58 4.15
CA SER A 269 -13.21 26.44 3.35
C SER A 269 -13.51 26.36 1.86
N VAL A 270 -12.95 27.27 1.06
CA VAL A 270 -13.08 27.27 -0.40
C VAL A 270 -12.11 26.24 -0.98
N TRP A 271 -12.62 25.34 -1.81
CA TRP A 271 -11.89 24.14 -2.27
C TRP A 271 -11.57 24.16 -3.77
N SER A 272 -12.43 24.75 -4.60
CA SER A 272 -12.18 24.83 -6.05
C SER A 272 -12.55 26.20 -6.63
N LEU A 273 -11.79 26.59 -7.66
CA LEU A 273 -12.05 27.74 -8.51
C LEU A 273 -12.08 27.29 -9.99
N TYR A 274 -12.93 27.92 -10.78
CA TYR A 274 -12.96 27.75 -12.23
C TYR A 274 -13.26 29.07 -12.95
N SER A 275 -12.72 29.26 -14.14
CA SER A 275 -12.98 30.41 -15.01
C SER A 275 -12.80 30.00 -16.47
N ASP A 276 -13.76 30.35 -17.30
CA ASP A 276 -13.73 30.31 -18.76
C ASP A 276 -13.25 31.64 -19.36
N ASP A 277 -13.41 32.75 -18.63
CA ASP A 277 -12.97 34.09 -19.04
C ASP A 277 -11.43 34.26 -18.96
N PRO A 278 -10.74 34.61 -20.07
CA PRO A 278 -9.30 34.89 -20.10
C PRO A 278 -8.81 35.96 -19.12
N GLN A 279 -9.67 36.89 -18.71
CA GLN A 279 -9.37 37.97 -17.76
C GLN A 279 -9.82 37.64 -16.33
N LEU A 280 -10.40 36.45 -16.08
CA LEU A 280 -11.06 36.08 -14.82
C LEU A 280 -12.23 37.02 -14.46
N GLY A 281 -12.86 37.65 -15.46
CA GLY A 281 -13.99 38.56 -15.29
C GLY A 281 -15.28 37.86 -14.88
N THR A 282 -15.45 36.59 -15.24
CA THR A 282 -16.45 35.68 -14.65
C THR A 282 -15.73 34.46 -14.09
N PHE A 283 -15.99 34.13 -12.82
CA PHE A 283 -15.42 32.94 -12.20
C PHE A 283 -16.45 32.24 -11.30
N TYR A 284 -16.20 30.96 -11.05
CA TYR A 284 -17.00 30.08 -10.23
C TYR A 284 -16.14 29.62 -9.05
N SER A 285 -16.73 29.60 -7.85
CA SER A 285 -16.06 29.17 -6.64
C SER A 285 -16.96 28.25 -5.82
N SER A 286 -16.37 27.26 -5.18
CA SER A 286 -17.11 26.28 -4.38
C SER A 286 -16.43 25.94 -3.07
N ASP A 287 -17.23 25.67 -2.04
CA ASP A 287 -16.74 25.41 -0.69
C ASP A 287 -17.11 24.02 -0.14
N ARG A 288 -16.54 23.73 1.03
CA ARG A 288 -16.78 22.53 1.83
C ARG A 288 -18.25 22.30 2.21
N SER A 289 -19.07 23.36 2.30
CA SER A 289 -20.48 23.25 2.67
C SER A 289 -21.37 22.85 1.49
N GLY A 290 -20.82 22.77 0.28
CA GLY A 290 -21.55 22.44 -0.94
C GLY A 290 -22.03 23.66 -1.74
N LEU A 291 -21.78 24.88 -1.25
CA LEU A 291 -22.24 26.10 -1.93
C LEU A 291 -21.40 26.39 -3.17
N VAL A 292 -22.06 26.57 -4.32
CA VAL A 292 -21.42 26.99 -5.58
C VAL A 292 -21.86 28.41 -5.92
N VAL A 293 -20.87 29.29 -6.06
CA VAL A 293 -21.06 30.72 -6.32
C VAL A 293 -20.51 31.07 -7.69
N LYS A 294 -21.31 31.74 -8.52
CA LYS A 294 -20.85 32.43 -9.74
C LYS A 294 -20.63 33.90 -9.42
N THR A 295 -19.52 34.46 -9.84
CA THR A 295 -19.19 35.87 -9.64
C THR A 295 -18.81 36.51 -10.96
N ASP A 296 -19.50 37.60 -11.31
CA ASP A 296 -19.27 38.38 -12.52
C ASP A 296 -18.85 39.81 -12.16
N VAL A 297 -17.61 40.15 -12.51
CA VAL A 297 -17.00 41.49 -12.38
C VAL A 297 -16.79 42.16 -13.74
N ARG A 298 -17.37 41.62 -14.83
CA ARG A 298 -17.23 42.19 -16.17
C ARG A 298 -17.83 43.59 -16.21
N GLY A 299 -17.00 44.56 -16.63
CA GLY A 299 -17.41 45.95 -16.79
C GLY A 299 -17.34 46.83 -15.53
N THR A 300 -16.83 46.35 -14.38
CA THR A 300 -16.72 47.14 -13.13
C THR A 300 -15.48 48.03 -13.03
N PHE A 301 -14.84 48.37 -14.16
CA PHE A 301 -13.62 49.21 -14.25
C PHE A 301 -12.43 48.77 -13.36
N GLY A 302 -12.41 47.51 -12.90
CA GLY A 302 -11.37 46.96 -12.02
C GLY A 302 -11.70 47.00 -10.54
N GLU A 303 -12.87 47.50 -10.14
CA GLU A 303 -13.37 47.42 -8.76
C GLU A 303 -14.19 46.12 -8.60
N MET A 304 -13.61 45.10 -7.98
CA MET A 304 -14.30 43.81 -7.79
C MET A 304 -15.49 43.89 -6.82
N ASP A 305 -15.47 44.86 -5.90
CA ASP A 305 -16.53 45.08 -4.89
C ASP A 305 -17.88 45.49 -5.51
N ASP A 306 -17.87 46.00 -6.75
CA ASP A 306 -19.04 46.40 -7.55
C ASP A 306 -19.61 45.28 -8.44
N GLY A 307 -19.03 44.07 -8.36
CA GLY A 307 -19.48 42.89 -9.12
C GLY A 307 -20.83 42.33 -8.68
N LEU A 308 -21.23 41.24 -9.32
CA LEU A 308 -22.40 40.44 -8.94
C LEU A 308 -21.97 39.02 -8.54
N SER A 309 -22.11 38.65 -7.27
CA SER A 309 -22.00 37.24 -6.83
C SER A 309 -23.38 36.63 -6.60
N LEU A 310 -23.56 35.41 -7.09
CA LEU A 310 -24.80 34.65 -7.03
C LEU A 310 -24.54 33.24 -6.49
N ALA A 311 -25.28 32.83 -5.47
CA ALA A 311 -25.41 31.42 -5.09
C ALA A 311 -26.18 30.68 -6.19
N VAL A 312 -25.48 29.92 -7.03
CA VAL A 312 -26.10 29.22 -8.17
C VAL A 312 -26.67 27.88 -7.73
N ALA A 313 -25.90 27.08 -7.01
CA ALA A 313 -26.26 25.73 -6.59
C ALA A 313 -25.84 25.45 -5.16
N GLN A 314 -26.50 24.46 -4.55
CA GLN A 314 -26.16 23.92 -3.24
C GLN A 314 -26.09 22.40 -3.33
N GLU A 315 -24.89 21.86 -3.25
CA GLU A 315 -24.61 20.43 -3.17
C GLU A 315 -24.93 19.84 -1.80
N HIS A 316 -25.10 18.52 -1.77
CA HIS A 316 -25.32 17.76 -0.52
C HIS A 316 -24.03 17.51 0.27
N GLU A 317 -22.89 17.57 -0.40
CA GLU A 317 -21.55 17.28 0.12
C GLU A 317 -20.57 18.35 -0.38
N GLY A 318 -19.41 18.47 0.27
CA GLY A 318 -18.39 19.47 -0.12
C GLY A 318 -17.86 19.23 -1.54
N VAL A 319 -17.82 20.30 -2.34
CA VAL A 319 -17.44 20.25 -3.76
C VAL A 319 -15.93 20.18 -3.91
N SER A 320 -15.42 19.09 -4.47
CA SER A 320 -14.00 18.86 -4.72
C SER A 320 -13.49 19.60 -5.96
N LYS A 321 -14.32 19.67 -7.01
CA LYS A 321 -14.03 20.40 -8.26
C LYS A 321 -15.33 20.94 -8.87
N VAL A 322 -15.30 22.16 -9.37
CA VAL A 322 -16.35 22.77 -10.18
C VAL A 322 -15.81 23.11 -11.57
N ILE A 323 -16.61 22.92 -12.62
CA ILE A 323 -16.32 23.34 -14.00
C ILE A 323 -17.60 23.89 -14.62
N ALA A 324 -17.49 24.94 -15.44
CA ALA A 324 -18.58 25.45 -16.27
C ALA A 324 -18.22 25.36 -17.76
N SER A 325 -19.20 25.17 -18.63
CA SER A 325 -19.02 25.14 -20.09
C SER A 325 -20.38 25.35 -20.75
N GLY A 326 -20.47 26.33 -21.63
CA GLY A 326 -21.76 26.82 -22.15
C GLY A 326 -22.74 27.18 -21.03
N ASP A 327 -23.98 26.75 -21.19
CA ASP A 327 -25.07 26.97 -20.25
C ASP A 327 -25.13 25.97 -19.07
N TYR A 328 -24.05 25.22 -18.80
CA TYR A 328 -24.04 24.19 -17.75
C TYR A 328 -22.83 24.29 -16.80
N ILE A 329 -23.04 23.81 -15.57
CA ILE A 329 -22.02 23.69 -14.51
C ILE A 329 -22.00 22.23 -14.03
N TRP A 330 -20.82 21.64 -13.91
CA TRP A 330 -20.61 20.30 -13.34
C TRP A 330 -19.88 20.39 -11.99
N THR A 331 -20.32 19.57 -11.05
CA THR A 331 -19.75 19.47 -9.70
C THR A 331 -19.34 18.05 -9.38
N ALA A 332 -18.11 17.90 -8.88
CA ALA A 332 -17.61 16.69 -8.26
C ALA A 332 -17.64 16.83 -6.74
N THR A 333 -17.93 15.74 -6.02
CA THR A 333 -18.02 15.72 -4.55
C THR A 333 -17.32 14.50 -3.96
N SER A 334 -17.47 14.28 -2.65
CA SER A 334 -17.13 13.03 -1.98
C SER A 334 -17.94 11.81 -2.46
N SER A 335 -19.09 12.03 -3.12
CA SER A 335 -19.95 11.01 -3.70
C SER A 335 -19.43 10.54 -5.07
N SER A 336 -19.75 9.29 -5.42
CA SER A 336 -19.45 8.69 -6.72
C SER A 336 -20.27 9.26 -7.88
N SER A 337 -21.41 9.93 -7.59
CA SER A 337 -22.24 10.60 -8.59
C SER A 337 -21.72 12.01 -8.92
N ILE A 338 -21.93 12.45 -10.16
CA ILE A 338 -21.55 13.79 -10.67
C ILE A 338 -22.83 14.54 -11.03
N ASN A 339 -22.98 15.79 -10.57
CA ASN A 339 -24.18 16.59 -10.84
C ASN A 339 -23.93 17.63 -11.93
N ARG A 340 -24.95 17.87 -12.77
CA ARG A 340 -25.05 18.98 -13.73
C ARG A 340 -26.11 19.97 -13.24
N TRP A 341 -25.82 21.26 -13.38
CA TRP A 341 -26.68 22.37 -12.99
C TRP A 341 -26.80 23.38 -14.12
N ASP A 342 -27.97 24.01 -14.25
CA ASP A 342 -28.15 25.15 -15.15
C ASP A 342 -27.20 26.29 -14.75
N ASN A 343 -26.42 26.79 -15.71
CA ASN A 343 -25.67 28.03 -15.57
C ASN A 343 -26.64 29.22 -15.57
N VAL A 344 -26.29 30.26 -14.83
CA VAL A 344 -27.10 31.49 -14.74
C VAL A 344 -26.42 32.55 -15.58
N ASP A 345 -27.06 33.04 -16.65
CA ASP A 345 -26.55 34.21 -17.37
C ASP A 345 -26.38 35.39 -16.39
N THR A 346 -25.23 36.05 -16.46
CA THR A 346 -24.84 37.22 -15.65
C THR A 346 -24.60 38.49 -16.48
N GLY A 347 -24.96 38.46 -17.78
CA GLY A 347 -24.83 39.54 -18.75
C GLY A 347 -25.61 40.84 -18.47
N ALA A 348 -25.45 41.80 -19.38
CA ALA A 348 -25.88 43.19 -19.16
C ALA A 348 -27.41 43.44 -19.13
N GLU A 349 -28.23 42.49 -19.60
CA GLU A 349 -29.69 42.66 -19.74
C GLU A 349 -30.53 42.13 -18.57
N ILE A 350 -29.90 41.81 -17.44
CA ILE A 350 -30.55 41.07 -16.35
C ILE A 350 -31.51 41.93 -15.53
N GLN A 351 -32.67 41.35 -15.25
CA GLN A 351 -33.60 41.85 -14.25
C GLN A 351 -33.10 41.43 -12.85
N LEU A 352 -32.31 42.31 -12.23
CA LEU A 352 -32.00 42.26 -10.80
C LEU A 352 -33.18 42.83 -9.98
N PRO A 353 -33.32 42.55 -8.68
CA PRO A 353 -34.30 43.21 -7.83
C PRO A 353 -34.03 44.73 -7.71
N GLU A 354 -35.09 45.54 -7.53
CA GLU A 354 -35.04 47.01 -7.56
C GLU A 354 -33.95 47.63 -6.65
N ALA A 355 -33.79 47.11 -5.43
CA ALA A 355 -32.75 47.56 -4.49
C ALA A 355 -31.32 47.39 -5.04
N TYR A 356 -31.06 46.33 -5.81
CA TYR A 356 -29.76 46.03 -6.42
C TYR A 356 -29.59 46.77 -7.76
N ARG A 357 -30.68 47.00 -8.53
CA ARG A 357 -30.65 47.88 -9.72
C ARG A 357 -30.20 49.29 -9.35
N HIS A 358 -30.79 49.89 -8.32
CA HIS A 358 -30.44 51.25 -7.90
C HIS A 358 -28.99 51.33 -7.41
N HIS A 359 -28.53 50.33 -6.65
CA HIS A 359 -27.15 50.25 -6.18
C HIS A 359 -26.14 50.22 -7.36
N ARG A 360 -26.32 49.27 -8.30
CA ARG A 360 -25.46 49.13 -9.49
C ARG A 360 -25.52 50.37 -10.40
N ALA A 361 -26.69 51.02 -10.51
CA ALA A 361 -26.85 52.27 -11.26
C ALA A 361 -26.21 53.48 -10.56
N SER A 362 -26.11 53.49 -9.23
CA SER A 362 -25.43 54.55 -8.48
C SER A 362 -23.91 54.44 -8.54
N SER A 363 -23.32 53.24 -8.54
CA SER A 363 -21.89 53.07 -8.77
C SER A 363 -21.50 53.40 -10.22
N ALA A 364 -22.33 53.03 -11.20
CA ALA A 364 -22.09 53.27 -12.63
C ALA A 364 -22.29 54.74 -13.10
N ALA A 365 -22.41 55.71 -12.18
CA ALA A 365 -22.80 57.10 -12.46
C ALA A 365 -21.78 57.95 -13.25
N SER A 366 -20.69 57.36 -13.74
CA SER A 366 -19.65 58.02 -14.56
C SER A 366 -19.86 57.89 -16.08
N LYS A 367 -20.86 57.13 -16.57
CA LYS A 367 -21.15 56.99 -18.01
C LYS A 367 -22.12 58.07 -18.53
N PRO A 368 -21.86 58.71 -19.69
CA PRO A 368 -22.83 59.60 -20.32
C PRO A 368 -24.02 58.79 -20.88
N LYS A 369 -25.24 59.20 -20.56
CA LYS A 369 -26.47 58.56 -21.07
C LYS A 369 -26.63 58.82 -22.58
N GLN A 370 -26.62 57.76 -23.39
CA GLN A 370 -27.47 57.73 -24.59
C GLN A 370 -28.87 57.26 -24.18
N LEU A 371 -29.88 57.93 -24.72
CA LEU A 371 -31.29 57.63 -24.51
C LEU A 371 -31.80 56.73 -25.64
N SER A 372 -32.11 55.48 -25.33
CA SER A 372 -32.93 54.61 -26.17
C SER A 372 -34.41 54.72 -25.75
N PRO A 373 -35.37 54.63 -26.68
CA PRO A 373 -36.80 54.66 -26.36
C PRO A 373 -37.25 53.38 -25.63
N PRO A 374 -38.41 53.40 -24.95
CA PRO A 374 -38.91 52.24 -24.21
C PRO A 374 -39.49 51.19 -25.18
N GLU A 375 -38.88 50.00 -25.20
CA GLU A 375 -39.48 48.84 -25.86
C GLU A 375 -40.52 48.16 -24.97
N SER A 376 -41.63 47.76 -25.57
CA SER A 376 -42.80 47.20 -24.89
C SER A 376 -43.02 45.74 -25.27
N ASN A 377 -43.19 44.88 -24.25
CA ASN A 377 -43.63 43.48 -24.30
C ASN A 377 -42.68 42.48 -24.98
N GLY A 378 -42.51 41.29 -24.37
CA GLY A 378 -42.20 40.11 -25.20
C GLY A 378 -41.44 38.92 -24.60
N SER A 379 -40.87 38.97 -23.40
CA SER A 379 -40.34 37.75 -22.77
C SER A 379 -40.38 37.78 -21.25
N SER A 380 -40.82 36.66 -20.65
CA SER A 380 -40.76 36.41 -19.22
C SER A 380 -39.34 36.02 -18.80
N LYS A 381 -38.38 36.95 -18.89
CA LYS A 381 -37.03 36.77 -18.33
C LYS A 381 -37.17 36.60 -16.81
N LYS A 382 -36.63 35.51 -16.24
CA LYS A 382 -36.70 35.22 -14.79
C LYS A 382 -35.93 36.31 -14.01
N GLU A 383 -36.58 36.96 -13.05
CA GLU A 383 -35.91 37.91 -12.13
C GLU A 383 -35.06 37.13 -11.12
N ILE A 384 -33.82 37.57 -10.88
CA ILE A 384 -32.90 36.87 -9.96
C ILE A 384 -33.35 37.09 -8.51
N PRO A 385 -33.54 36.03 -7.69
CA PRO A 385 -33.98 36.20 -6.31
C PRO A 385 -32.97 36.98 -5.46
N ALA A 386 -33.46 37.98 -4.71
CA ALA A 386 -32.62 38.81 -3.83
C ALA A 386 -31.85 38.01 -2.76
N LYS A 387 -32.37 36.84 -2.35
CA LYS A 387 -31.76 35.93 -1.36
C LYS A 387 -30.63 35.05 -1.93
N SER A 388 -30.46 35.05 -3.25
CA SER A 388 -29.37 34.36 -3.95
C SER A 388 -28.20 35.28 -4.25
N ILE A 389 -28.37 36.60 -4.13
CA ILE A 389 -27.30 37.57 -4.33
C ILE A 389 -26.44 37.59 -3.06
N LEU A 390 -25.13 37.39 -3.22
CA LEU A 390 -24.17 37.33 -2.13
C LEU A 390 -23.33 38.61 -2.04
N ARG A 391 -22.90 38.95 -0.83
CA ARG A 391 -21.97 40.03 -0.59
C ARG A 391 -20.56 39.58 -0.97
N ILE A 392 -19.97 40.20 -1.99
CA ILE A 392 -18.64 39.85 -2.53
C ILE A 392 -17.55 39.94 -1.46
N SER A 393 -17.53 41.03 -0.69
CA SER A 393 -16.51 41.29 0.31
C SER A 393 -17.07 42.08 1.48
N ASN A 394 -16.38 42.05 2.62
CA ASN A 394 -16.73 42.87 3.78
C ASN A 394 -16.57 44.38 3.54
N THR A 395 -15.93 44.81 2.45
CA THR A 395 -15.82 46.21 2.02
C THR A 395 -16.88 46.61 1.00
N ALA A 396 -17.39 45.67 0.19
CA ALA A 396 -18.45 45.92 -0.78
C ALA A 396 -19.70 46.51 -0.12
N SER A 397 -20.26 47.56 -0.73
CA SER A 397 -21.57 48.08 -0.34
C SER A 397 -22.66 47.11 -0.79
N PHE A 398 -23.63 46.87 0.09
CA PHE A 398 -24.64 45.83 -0.10
C PHE A 398 -26.00 46.34 0.40
N PRO A 399 -27.10 46.17 -0.35
CA PRO A 399 -28.41 46.65 0.06
C PRO A 399 -28.90 45.97 1.36
N THR A 400 -29.01 46.73 2.45
CA THR A 400 -29.78 46.29 3.62
C THR A 400 -31.25 46.25 3.25
N ALA A 401 -31.95 45.16 3.54
CA ALA A 401 -33.37 45.03 3.27
C ALA A 401 -34.16 46.11 4.05
N ALA A 402 -34.74 47.07 3.34
CA ALA A 402 -35.54 48.11 3.96
C ALA A 402 -36.87 47.52 4.46
N ILE A 403 -36.98 47.32 5.77
CA ILE A 403 -38.26 47.02 6.42
C ILE A 403 -39.18 48.23 6.19
N ARG A 404 -40.14 48.09 5.27
CA ARG A 404 -41.23 49.07 5.07
C ARG A 404 -42.31 48.86 6.13
N ASP A 405 -42.01 49.24 7.36
CA ASP A 405 -43.08 49.54 8.32
C ASP A 405 -43.68 50.90 7.99
N SER A 406 -44.93 50.87 7.52
CA SER A 406 -45.65 52.05 7.02
C SER A 406 -46.22 52.97 8.13
N ASP A 407 -45.80 52.79 9.38
CA ASP A 407 -46.40 53.44 10.57
C ASP A 407 -45.37 54.17 11.47
N ALA A 408 -44.27 54.67 10.88
CA ALA A 408 -43.27 55.49 11.59
C ALA A 408 -43.01 56.87 10.95
N VAL A 409 -44.00 57.45 10.24
CA VAL A 409 -43.92 58.83 9.73
C VAL A 409 -44.44 59.84 10.74
N THR A 410 -43.74 60.02 11.87
CA THR A 410 -43.75 61.30 12.59
C THR A 410 -42.54 61.46 13.53
N MET A 411 -42.04 62.69 13.63
CA MET A 411 -41.11 63.17 14.68
C MET A 411 -39.71 62.55 14.70
N LEU A 412 -38.78 63.11 13.91
CA LEU A 412 -37.69 63.97 14.44
C LEU A 412 -36.74 64.43 13.33
N SER A 413 -36.71 65.74 13.08
CA SER A 413 -35.61 66.40 12.36
C SER A 413 -34.74 67.19 13.34
N ALA A 414 -33.45 67.30 12.99
CA ALA A 414 -32.43 68.16 13.59
C ALA A 414 -31.99 67.86 15.04
N THR A 415 -30.81 67.22 15.18
CA THR A 415 -29.65 67.85 15.84
C THR A 415 -28.34 67.21 15.35
N SER A 416 -27.32 68.03 15.12
CA SER A 416 -25.97 67.62 14.71
C SER A 416 -25.06 67.32 15.92
N GLY A 417 -24.37 66.18 15.92
CA GLY A 417 -23.34 65.81 16.91
C GLY A 417 -22.47 64.64 16.43
N PRO A 418 -21.20 64.54 16.86
CA PRO A 418 -20.23 63.62 16.25
C PRO A 418 -20.45 62.16 16.69
N ARG A 419 -20.49 61.22 15.74
CA ARG A 419 -20.54 59.77 16.04
C ARG A 419 -19.15 59.22 16.38
N LYS A 420 -19.10 58.43 17.46
CA LYS A 420 -17.98 57.54 17.79
C LYS A 420 -17.99 56.31 16.86
N PRO A 421 -16.84 55.63 16.67
CA PRO A 421 -16.77 54.37 15.92
C PRO A 421 -17.26 53.17 16.73
N SER A 422 -17.42 52.04 16.03
CA SER A 422 -17.65 50.67 16.51
C SER A 422 -18.88 50.41 17.39
N GLU A 423 -20.00 50.09 16.73
CA GLU A 423 -20.91 49.03 17.15
C GLU A 423 -21.40 48.31 15.88
N THR A 424 -20.85 47.12 15.62
CA THR A 424 -21.28 46.27 14.50
C THR A 424 -22.56 45.56 14.94
N ILE A 425 -23.71 46.10 14.53
CA ILE A 425 -24.98 45.41 14.67
C ILE A 425 -24.97 44.26 13.66
N ILE A 426 -24.66 43.06 14.15
CA ILE A 426 -24.85 41.81 13.41
C ILE A 426 -26.32 41.45 13.54
N ASP A 427 -27.07 41.68 12.47
CA ASP A 427 -28.48 41.29 12.37
C ASP A 427 -28.57 39.75 12.19
N PRO A 428 -29.19 39.00 13.11
CA PRO A 428 -29.20 37.53 13.05
C PRO A 428 -30.01 36.95 11.88
N ASP A 429 -30.96 37.70 11.32
CA ASP A 429 -31.98 37.18 10.37
C ASP A 429 -31.55 37.22 8.88
N ILE A 430 -30.28 37.52 8.59
CA ILE A 430 -29.68 37.36 7.24
C ILE A 430 -29.35 35.88 6.92
N GLY A 431 -29.50 34.98 7.91
CA GLY A 431 -28.85 33.66 7.97
C GLY A 431 -29.32 32.52 7.03
N MET A 432 -30.02 32.78 5.92
CA MET A 432 -30.35 31.70 4.96
C MET A 432 -30.16 32.14 3.50
N ILE A 433 -28.97 31.83 2.97
CA ILE A 433 -28.66 31.87 1.54
C ILE A 433 -29.59 30.88 0.82
N VAL A 434 -30.28 31.32 -0.23
CA VAL A 434 -31.11 30.44 -1.06
C VAL A 434 -30.45 30.34 -2.43
N PRO A 435 -29.95 29.16 -2.85
CA PRO A 435 -29.38 28.98 -4.18
C PRO A 435 -30.45 29.18 -5.25
N ILE A 436 -30.05 29.57 -6.46
CA ILE A 436 -30.97 29.70 -7.61
C ILE A 436 -31.54 28.31 -7.99
N ASN A 437 -30.67 27.29 -8.01
CA ASN A 437 -31.03 25.91 -8.28
C ASN A 437 -30.98 25.11 -6.97
N ALA A 438 -32.13 24.59 -6.53
CA ALA A 438 -32.25 23.78 -5.32
C ALA A 438 -32.05 22.27 -5.54
N LEU A 439 -32.03 21.83 -6.81
CA LEU A 439 -31.77 20.47 -7.25
C LEU A 439 -30.94 20.52 -8.55
N PRO A 440 -30.13 19.50 -8.84
CA PRO A 440 -29.43 19.39 -10.12
C PRO A 440 -30.42 19.13 -11.27
N GLU A 441 -30.01 19.49 -12.48
CA GLU A 441 -30.73 19.24 -13.73
C GLU A 441 -30.59 17.78 -14.16
N GLU A 442 -29.37 17.24 -14.06
CA GLU A 442 -29.05 15.83 -14.27
C GLU A 442 -28.03 15.34 -13.23
N THR A 443 -28.20 14.11 -12.74
CA THR A 443 -27.20 13.40 -11.92
C THR A 443 -26.69 12.19 -12.69
N ILE A 444 -25.39 12.17 -12.97
CA ILE A 444 -24.68 10.99 -13.48
C ILE A 444 -24.45 10.07 -12.27
N GLU A 445 -25.22 8.99 -12.19
CA GLU A 445 -25.18 8.10 -11.02
C GLU A 445 -23.91 7.26 -10.94
N GLY A 446 -23.29 7.24 -9.76
CA GLY A 446 -22.16 6.39 -9.43
C GLY A 446 -22.56 4.98 -8.97
N GLN A 447 -21.56 4.10 -8.90
CA GLN A 447 -21.67 2.79 -8.28
C GLN A 447 -21.42 2.85 -6.77
N HIS A 448 -21.74 1.77 -6.07
CA HIS A 448 -21.37 1.59 -4.67
C HIS A 448 -19.97 0.94 -4.53
N GLY A 449 -19.09 1.61 -3.78
CA GLY A 449 -17.74 1.14 -3.49
C GLY A 449 -17.61 0.67 -2.05
N LEU A 450 -16.72 -0.29 -1.80
CA LEU A 450 -16.42 -0.79 -0.46
C LEU A 450 -15.70 0.29 0.36
N VAL A 451 -16.24 0.63 1.54
CA VAL A 451 -15.71 1.69 2.43
C VAL A 451 -15.08 1.16 3.71
N LYS A 452 -15.64 0.08 4.29
CA LYS A 452 -15.09 -0.58 5.48
C LYS A 452 -14.92 -2.07 5.26
N HIS A 453 -14.01 -2.67 6.03
CA HIS A 453 -13.81 -4.11 6.08
C HIS A 453 -13.52 -4.58 7.51
N LYS A 454 -13.81 -5.84 7.81
CA LYS A 454 -13.45 -6.52 9.05
C LYS A 454 -13.09 -7.99 8.77
N LEU A 455 -11.84 -8.35 9.04
CA LEU A 455 -11.34 -9.72 8.92
C LEU A 455 -11.83 -10.55 10.12
N LEU A 456 -12.41 -11.74 9.87
CA LEU A 456 -12.89 -12.65 10.91
C LEU A 456 -11.72 -13.40 11.57
N ASN A 457 -11.99 -14.07 12.70
CA ASN A 457 -10.94 -14.70 13.53
C ASN A 457 -10.22 -15.86 12.82
N ASP A 458 -10.90 -16.53 11.87
CA ASP A 458 -10.33 -17.55 10.98
C ASP A 458 -9.27 -16.99 10.00
N ARG A 459 -9.19 -15.67 9.84
CA ARG A 459 -8.30 -14.95 8.90
C ARG A 459 -8.44 -15.37 7.44
N ARG A 460 -9.53 -16.06 7.08
CA ARG A 460 -9.89 -16.49 5.73
C ARG A 460 -11.07 -15.69 5.19
N ARG A 461 -12.06 -15.39 6.03
CA ARG A 461 -13.28 -14.67 5.65
C ARG A 461 -13.23 -13.22 6.11
N VAL A 462 -13.77 -12.32 5.29
CA VAL A 462 -13.86 -10.89 5.58
C VAL A 462 -15.28 -10.39 5.34
N LEU A 463 -15.79 -9.57 6.26
CA LEU A 463 -16.98 -8.76 6.07
C LEU A 463 -16.60 -7.39 5.49
N THR A 464 -17.36 -6.88 4.53
CA THR A 464 -17.17 -5.55 3.94
C THR A 464 -18.48 -4.78 3.91
N LEU A 465 -18.42 -3.47 4.13
CA LEU A 465 -19.53 -2.52 4.01
C LEU A 465 -19.28 -1.59 2.82
N ASP A 466 -20.30 -1.33 2.00
CA ASP A 466 -20.23 -0.39 0.87
C ASP A 466 -20.83 1.01 1.18
N THR A 467 -20.83 1.91 0.19
CA THR A 467 -21.45 3.25 0.31
C THR A 467 -22.99 3.24 0.39
N ALA A 468 -23.65 2.16 -0.01
CA ALA A 468 -25.11 2.00 0.11
C ALA A 468 -25.55 1.45 1.47
N GLY A 469 -24.59 0.97 2.27
CA GLY A 469 -24.79 0.34 3.58
C GLY A 469 -24.95 -1.19 3.51
N ASP A 470 -24.72 -1.82 2.36
CA ASP A 470 -24.84 -3.27 2.20
C ASP A 470 -23.59 -4.00 2.73
N VAL A 471 -23.82 -5.06 3.50
CA VAL A 471 -22.76 -5.92 4.07
C VAL A 471 -22.61 -7.22 3.28
N LEU A 472 -21.38 -7.51 2.85
CA LEU A 472 -20.99 -8.71 2.10
C LEU A 472 -19.89 -9.48 2.85
N MET A 473 -19.96 -10.81 2.85
CA MET A 473 -18.89 -11.70 3.31
C MET A 473 -18.15 -12.32 2.11
N TRP A 474 -16.82 -12.33 2.15
CA TRP A 474 -15.95 -12.84 1.08
C TRP A 474 -15.01 -13.96 1.56
N ASP A 475 -14.62 -14.85 0.65
CA ASP A 475 -13.48 -15.76 0.85
C ASP A 475 -12.22 -15.17 0.24
N LEU A 476 -11.19 -14.94 1.06
CA LEU A 476 -9.91 -14.43 0.57
C LEU A 476 -9.14 -15.47 -0.26
N LEU A 477 -9.32 -16.77 -0.01
CA LEU A 477 -8.63 -17.82 -0.78
C LEU A 477 -9.23 -17.98 -2.17
N SER A 478 -10.55 -18.11 -2.23
CA SER A 478 -11.31 -18.29 -3.48
C SER A 478 -11.53 -17.00 -4.25
N CYS A 479 -11.23 -15.83 -3.66
CA CYS A 479 -11.35 -14.50 -4.26
C CYS A 479 -12.78 -14.14 -4.73
N VAL A 480 -13.82 -14.62 -4.01
CA VAL A 480 -15.24 -14.44 -4.37
C VAL A 480 -16.11 -14.05 -3.17
N PRO A 481 -17.24 -13.34 -3.38
CA PRO A 481 -18.24 -13.13 -2.33
C PRO A 481 -18.98 -14.44 -2.04
N ILE A 482 -19.20 -14.73 -0.75
CA ILE A 482 -19.89 -15.93 -0.24
C ILE A 482 -21.36 -15.61 0.04
N GLN A 483 -21.64 -14.51 0.72
CA GLN A 483 -22.96 -14.20 1.27
C GLN A 483 -23.20 -12.70 1.34
N SER A 484 -24.44 -12.28 1.10
CA SER A 484 -24.91 -10.91 1.35
C SER A 484 -25.86 -10.89 2.55
N PHE A 485 -25.74 -9.86 3.37
CA PHE A 485 -26.59 -9.60 4.54
C PHE A 485 -27.53 -8.41 4.28
N GLY A 486 -27.34 -7.69 3.17
CA GLY A 486 -28.08 -6.47 2.85
C GLY A 486 -27.70 -5.30 3.77
N LYS A 487 -28.64 -4.36 3.93
CA LYS A 487 -28.42 -3.11 4.66
C LYS A 487 -28.49 -3.30 6.18
N CYS A 488 -27.33 -3.44 6.81
CA CYS A 488 -27.17 -3.61 8.25
C CYS A 488 -25.83 -3.04 8.73
N HIS A 489 -25.64 -2.91 10.04
CA HIS A 489 -24.33 -2.53 10.58
C HIS A 489 -23.36 -3.72 10.56
N LEU A 490 -22.09 -3.43 10.27
CA LEU A 490 -21.02 -4.43 10.22
C LEU A 490 -20.81 -5.09 11.58
N GLU A 491 -20.99 -4.28 12.62
CA GLU A 491 -20.85 -4.60 14.03
C GLU A 491 -21.93 -5.56 14.56
N ASP A 492 -23.11 -5.61 13.92
CA ASP A 492 -24.20 -6.53 14.27
C ASP A 492 -23.99 -7.92 13.64
N VAL A 493 -23.49 -7.96 12.40
CA VAL A 493 -23.24 -9.23 11.66
C VAL A 493 -22.01 -9.96 12.17
N GLU A 494 -20.95 -9.24 12.58
CA GLU A 494 -19.71 -9.85 13.07
C GLU A 494 -19.93 -10.95 14.12
N PRO A 495 -20.63 -10.74 15.25
CA PRO A 495 -20.82 -11.78 16.27
C PRO A 495 -21.65 -12.99 15.79
N GLU A 496 -22.44 -12.87 14.72
CA GLU A 496 -23.24 -13.97 14.19
C GLU A 496 -22.42 -14.94 13.32
N VAL A 497 -21.42 -14.42 12.59
CA VAL A 497 -20.63 -15.20 11.60
C VAL A 497 -19.23 -15.57 12.07
N ASN A 498 -18.70 -14.89 13.08
CA ASN A 498 -17.32 -15.03 13.52
C ASN A 498 -17.11 -16.32 14.34
N THR A 499 -16.06 -17.08 14.04
CA THR A 499 -15.74 -18.35 14.71
C THR A 499 -14.89 -18.11 15.96
N MET A 500 -14.83 -19.11 16.85
CA MET A 500 -13.95 -19.09 18.02
C MET A 500 -12.48 -19.39 17.68
N GLU A 501 -12.12 -19.60 16.42
CA GLU A 501 -10.77 -20.00 15.99
C GLU A 501 -9.81 -18.80 16.00
N ALA A 502 -8.59 -18.94 16.55
CA ALA A 502 -7.60 -17.86 16.53
C ALA A 502 -6.46 -18.16 15.54
N VAL A 503 -6.63 -17.72 14.28
CA VAL A 503 -5.58 -17.78 13.26
C VAL A 503 -4.73 -16.50 13.28
N ALA A 504 -3.45 -16.63 12.96
CA ALA A 504 -2.50 -15.52 12.95
C ALA A 504 -2.72 -14.57 11.76
N PRO A 505 -2.44 -13.26 11.90
CA PRO A 505 -2.48 -12.33 10.77
C PRO A 505 -1.45 -12.73 9.71
N TRP A 506 -1.90 -12.85 8.46
CA TRP A 506 -1.03 -13.15 7.30
C TRP A 506 -1.20 -12.17 6.13
N CYS A 507 -2.26 -11.38 6.15
CA CYS A 507 -2.49 -10.33 5.16
C CYS A 507 -2.99 -9.07 5.86
N SER A 508 -2.79 -7.93 5.22
CA SER A 508 -3.54 -6.71 5.48
C SER A 508 -4.57 -6.49 4.37
N LEU A 509 -5.62 -5.74 4.68
CA LEU A 509 -6.72 -5.48 3.75
C LEU A 509 -6.80 -3.98 3.48
N ASP A 510 -7.14 -3.63 2.24
CA ASP A 510 -7.30 -2.26 1.80
C ASP A 510 -8.60 -2.12 0.98
N THR A 511 -9.35 -1.06 1.28
CA THR A 511 -10.60 -0.68 0.60
C THR A 511 -10.55 0.75 0.05
N ARG A 512 -9.39 1.43 0.06
CA ARG A 512 -9.23 2.85 -0.34
C ARG A 512 -9.66 3.17 -1.78
N THR A 513 -9.70 2.19 -2.67
CA THR A 513 -10.15 2.31 -4.07
C THR A 513 -11.59 1.83 -4.31
N GLY A 514 -12.36 1.54 -3.25
CA GLY A 514 -13.73 1.03 -3.36
C GLY A 514 -13.80 -0.45 -3.75
N ARG A 515 -12.67 -1.15 -3.78
CA ARG A 515 -12.50 -2.57 -4.11
C ARG A 515 -11.71 -3.24 -2.99
N LEU A 516 -11.94 -4.52 -2.74
CA LEU A 516 -11.23 -5.26 -1.71
C LEU A 516 -9.87 -5.73 -2.24
N ALA A 517 -8.79 -5.11 -1.76
CA ALA A 517 -7.42 -5.50 -2.02
C ALA A 517 -6.84 -6.22 -0.80
N VAL A 518 -6.17 -7.35 -1.04
CA VAL A 518 -5.46 -8.13 -0.03
C VAL A 518 -3.97 -7.98 -0.27
N VAL A 519 -3.25 -7.56 0.76
CA VAL A 519 -1.83 -7.21 0.69
C VAL A 519 -1.02 -8.23 1.50
N LEU A 520 0.02 -8.78 0.86
CA LEU A 520 0.90 -9.83 1.34
C LEU A 520 2.33 -9.30 1.44
N GLU A 521 2.96 -9.46 2.61
CA GLU A 521 4.35 -9.07 2.86
C GLU A 521 5.20 -10.31 3.17
N GLU A 522 6.48 -10.29 2.78
CA GLU A 522 7.44 -11.39 2.94
C GLU A 522 7.37 -12.09 4.30
N TYR A 523 7.34 -11.29 5.38
CA TYR A 523 7.37 -11.83 6.73
C TYR A 523 5.99 -12.26 7.24
N ASN A 524 4.89 -11.60 6.88
CA ASN A 524 3.59 -11.91 7.47
C ASN A 524 2.84 -13.03 6.71
N CYS A 525 3.00 -13.14 5.40
CA CYS A 525 2.14 -14.00 4.58
C CYS A 525 2.22 -15.50 4.91
N PHE A 526 3.31 -15.94 5.53
CA PHE A 526 3.49 -17.33 5.95
C PHE A 526 3.12 -17.60 7.42
N ASP A 527 2.57 -16.64 8.17
CA ASP A 527 2.24 -16.85 9.59
C ASP A 527 0.91 -17.59 9.83
N ALA A 528 0.00 -17.66 8.86
CA ALA A 528 -1.27 -18.38 9.02
C ALA A 528 -1.18 -19.83 8.54
N GLU A 529 -1.45 -20.75 9.47
CA GLU A 529 -1.64 -22.18 9.23
C GLU A 529 -3.07 -22.56 9.63
N MET A 530 -3.74 -23.37 8.82
CA MET A 530 -4.99 -24.05 9.17
C MET A 530 -4.79 -25.57 9.06
N TYR A 531 -5.60 -26.34 9.77
CA TYR A 531 -5.56 -27.79 9.63
C TYR A 531 -6.34 -28.24 8.38
N ALA A 532 -5.85 -29.28 7.71
CA ALA A 532 -6.42 -29.71 6.43
C ALA A 532 -7.84 -30.33 6.57
N ASP A 533 -8.19 -30.84 7.75
CA ASP A 533 -9.52 -31.37 8.08
C ASP A 533 -10.56 -30.28 8.41
N GLU A 534 -10.13 -29.03 8.65
CA GLU A 534 -10.99 -27.85 8.79
C GLU A 534 -11.33 -27.24 7.42
N LEU A 535 -10.70 -27.70 6.33
CA LEU A 535 -10.89 -27.16 4.99
C LEU A 535 -12.04 -27.85 4.26
N GLN A 536 -13.01 -27.05 3.83
CA GLN A 536 -13.99 -27.44 2.82
C GLN A 536 -13.33 -27.36 1.44
N LEU A 537 -13.01 -28.53 0.85
CA LEU A 537 -12.41 -28.66 -0.48
C LEU A 537 -13.44 -29.24 -1.47
N GLU A 538 -13.33 -28.86 -2.74
CA GLU A 538 -14.15 -29.43 -3.83
C GLU A 538 -13.80 -30.90 -4.10
N GLU A 539 -12.52 -31.26 -3.97
CA GLU A 539 -11.99 -32.59 -4.23
C GLU A 539 -11.59 -33.28 -2.91
N PRO A 540 -12.04 -34.52 -2.65
CA PRO A 540 -11.69 -35.24 -1.43
C PRO A 540 -10.25 -35.76 -1.50
N ILE A 541 -9.33 -35.00 -0.90
CA ILE A 541 -7.92 -35.40 -0.72
C ILE A 541 -7.78 -36.04 0.66
N GLU A 542 -7.19 -37.24 0.73
CA GLU A 542 -6.81 -37.85 2.00
C GLU A 542 -5.56 -37.17 2.56
N PHE A 543 -5.73 -36.43 3.67
CA PHE A 543 -4.63 -35.83 4.41
C PHE A 543 -4.15 -36.72 5.55
N ARG A 544 -2.88 -36.55 5.94
CA ARG A 544 -2.37 -37.13 7.19
C ARG A 544 -3.08 -36.50 8.39
N GLU A 545 -3.23 -37.27 9.47
CA GLU A 545 -3.72 -36.73 10.74
C GLU A 545 -2.82 -35.54 11.16
N ASP A 546 -3.45 -34.41 11.50
CA ASP A 546 -2.79 -33.15 11.87
C ASP A 546 -1.96 -32.45 10.76
N GLN A 547 -2.15 -32.79 9.48
CA GLN A 547 -1.60 -32.02 8.36
C GLN A 547 -2.07 -30.56 8.41
N ARG A 548 -1.13 -29.62 8.19
CA ARG A 548 -1.40 -28.19 8.14
C ARG A 548 -1.11 -27.63 6.76
N ILE A 549 -1.87 -26.61 6.38
CA ILE A 549 -1.76 -25.87 5.12
C ILE A 549 -1.57 -24.39 5.44
N ASN A 550 -0.63 -23.76 4.73
CA ASN A 550 -0.24 -22.38 4.94
C ASN A 550 -1.00 -21.46 3.97
N LEU A 551 -1.75 -20.48 4.50
CA LEU A 551 -2.71 -19.72 3.69
C LEU A 551 -2.05 -18.83 2.63
N GLY A 552 -0.97 -18.12 2.98
CA GLY A 552 -0.27 -17.25 2.03
C GLY A 552 0.41 -18.03 0.90
N LYS A 553 1.12 -19.11 1.24
CA LYS A 553 1.68 -20.05 0.24
C LYS A 553 0.57 -20.61 -0.68
N TRP A 554 -0.59 -20.95 -0.12
CA TRP A 554 -1.69 -21.54 -0.86
C TRP A 554 -2.30 -20.59 -1.89
N VAL A 555 -2.51 -19.31 -1.54
CA VAL A 555 -2.98 -18.28 -2.49
C VAL A 555 -1.92 -17.97 -3.54
N LEU A 556 -0.68 -17.70 -3.11
CA LEU A 556 0.43 -17.31 -4.01
C LEU A 556 0.68 -18.35 -5.11
N ARG A 557 0.60 -19.66 -4.79
CA ARG A 557 0.71 -20.76 -5.76
C ARG A 557 -0.31 -20.68 -6.92
N HIS A 558 -1.51 -20.17 -6.65
CA HIS A 558 -2.63 -20.21 -7.59
C HIS A 558 -2.81 -18.90 -8.36
N ILE A 559 -2.60 -17.74 -7.73
CA ILE A 559 -2.63 -16.45 -8.45
C ILE A 559 -1.46 -16.30 -9.44
N PHE A 560 -0.33 -16.99 -9.21
CA PHE A 560 0.80 -17.09 -10.15
C PHE A 560 0.90 -18.47 -10.84
N SER A 561 -0.21 -19.21 -10.93
CA SER A 561 -0.23 -20.56 -11.53
C SER A 561 0.35 -20.59 -12.94
N LYS A 562 -0.16 -19.74 -13.84
CA LYS A 562 0.35 -19.62 -15.23
C LYS A 562 1.82 -19.21 -15.31
N THR A 563 2.31 -18.39 -14.38
CA THR A 563 3.72 -18.00 -14.32
C THR A 563 4.60 -19.20 -13.95
N ILE A 564 4.17 -20.06 -13.04
CA ILE A 564 4.87 -21.31 -12.72
C ILE A 564 4.88 -22.24 -13.94
N ASP A 565 3.76 -22.42 -14.62
CA ASP A 565 3.65 -23.33 -15.77
C ASP A 565 4.57 -22.86 -16.93
N GLU A 566 4.64 -21.55 -17.19
CA GLU A 566 5.56 -20.95 -18.14
C GLU A 566 7.04 -21.09 -17.71
N GLN A 567 7.35 -20.98 -16.41
CA GLN A 567 8.71 -21.21 -15.89
C GLN A 567 9.14 -22.67 -16.02
N VAL A 568 8.24 -23.63 -15.74
CA VAL A 568 8.50 -25.07 -15.96
C VAL A 568 8.77 -25.33 -17.45
N ARG A 569 7.98 -24.74 -18.35
CA ARG A 569 8.19 -24.85 -19.80
C ARG A 569 9.53 -24.25 -20.26
N ARG A 570 9.94 -23.09 -19.72
CA ARG A 570 11.25 -22.46 -19.98
C ARG A 570 12.40 -23.33 -19.46
N ASP A 571 12.24 -23.89 -18.27
CA ASP A 571 13.19 -24.78 -17.62
C ASP A 571 13.41 -26.09 -18.39
N GLU A 572 12.32 -26.75 -18.83
CA GLU A 572 12.37 -27.95 -19.66
C GLU A 572 13.10 -27.72 -20.99
N ALA A 573 12.81 -26.60 -21.66
CA ALA A 573 13.50 -26.23 -22.89
C ALA A 573 15.01 -26.02 -22.67
N TYR A 574 15.38 -25.28 -21.62
CA TYR A 574 16.78 -25.03 -21.26
C TYR A 574 17.52 -26.32 -20.89
N ARG A 575 16.94 -27.17 -20.02
CA ARG A 575 17.55 -28.46 -19.65
C ARG A 575 17.66 -29.39 -20.85
N LYS A 576 16.71 -29.38 -21.79
CA LYS A 576 16.81 -30.19 -23.01
C LYS A 576 18.01 -29.76 -23.86
N GLU A 577 18.15 -28.46 -24.12
CA GLU A 577 19.29 -27.92 -24.87
C GLU A 577 20.63 -28.21 -24.17
N LEU A 578 20.69 -27.98 -22.85
CA LEU A 578 21.87 -28.24 -22.03
C LEU A 578 22.29 -29.71 -22.07
N ASN A 579 21.34 -30.64 -21.89
CA ASN A 579 21.60 -32.08 -21.99
C ASN A 579 22.01 -32.51 -23.41
N GLU A 580 21.41 -31.93 -24.47
CA GLU A 580 21.80 -32.22 -25.86
C GLU A 580 23.22 -31.71 -26.18
N ASN A 581 23.56 -30.50 -25.75
CA ASN A 581 24.88 -29.91 -25.96
C ASN A 581 25.96 -30.66 -25.15
N HIS A 582 25.65 -31.06 -23.91
CA HIS A 582 26.54 -31.88 -23.11
C HIS A 582 26.75 -33.27 -23.73
N LYS A 583 25.68 -33.92 -24.21
CA LYS A 583 25.77 -35.20 -24.92
C LYS A 583 26.65 -35.11 -26.17
N LYS A 584 26.49 -34.07 -27.00
CA LYS A 584 27.35 -33.80 -28.17
C LYS A 584 28.83 -33.63 -27.76
N SER A 585 29.10 -32.95 -26.65
CA SER A 585 30.46 -32.78 -26.09
C SER A 585 31.08 -34.10 -25.61
N LEU A 586 30.29 -34.97 -24.99
CA LEU A 586 30.74 -36.31 -24.59
C LEU A 586 30.99 -37.23 -25.80
N GLU A 587 30.15 -37.15 -26.82
CA GLU A 587 30.32 -37.90 -28.07
C GLU A 587 31.57 -37.43 -28.83
N SER A 588 31.83 -36.13 -28.95
CA SER A 588 33.05 -35.61 -29.57
C SER A 588 34.32 -35.97 -28.79
N LYS A 589 34.29 -35.90 -27.45
CA LYS A 589 35.38 -36.39 -26.58
C LYS A 589 35.61 -37.91 -26.70
N ARG A 590 34.57 -38.72 -26.93
CA ARG A 590 34.72 -40.16 -27.21
C ARG A 590 35.31 -40.44 -28.59
N ILE A 591 34.97 -39.64 -29.61
CA ILE A 591 35.50 -39.78 -30.97
C ILE A 591 37.00 -39.39 -31.04
N THR A 592 37.47 -38.53 -30.15
CA THR A 592 38.89 -38.11 -30.07
C THR A 592 39.77 -38.96 -29.15
N ALA A 593 39.19 -39.95 -28.45
CA ALA A 593 39.96 -40.90 -27.64
C ALA A 593 40.55 -42.02 -28.53
N PRO A 594 41.89 -42.27 -28.50
CA PRO A 594 42.50 -43.27 -29.36
C PRO A 594 42.11 -44.70 -28.95
N LEU A 595 41.32 -45.37 -29.77
CA LEU A 595 40.98 -46.78 -29.63
C LEU A 595 42.17 -47.65 -30.06
N SER A 596 42.91 -48.14 -29.05
CA SER A 596 44.08 -49.03 -29.11
C SER A 596 45.46 -48.38 -29.40
N ILE A 597 46.41 -48.66 -28.51
CA ILE A 597 47.85 -48.59 -28.79
C ILE A 597 48.28 -50.01 -29.18
N GLN A 598 48.59 -50.22 -30.46
CA GLN A 598 49.17 -51.49 -30.91
C GLN A 598 50.68 -51.48 -30.64
N MET A 599 51.14 -52.37 -29.76
CA MET A 599 52.57 -52.70 -29.67
C MET A 599 52.95 -53.62 -30.84
N PRO A 600 54.11 -53.42 -31.49
CA PRO A 600 54.49 -54.18 -32.68
C PRO A 600 54.81 -55.64 -32.35
N SER A 601 54.15 -56.55 -33.06
CA SER A 601 54.40 -57.99 -32.99
C SER A 601 55.69 -58.37 -33.71
N ASN A 602 56.68 -58.92 -32.99
CA ASN A 602 57.85 -59.54 -33.59
C ASN A 602 57.63 -61.07 -33.68
N PRO A 603 57.86 -61.73 -34.84
CA PRO A 603 57.55 -63.14 -35.00
C PRO A 603 58.65 -64.07 -34.49
N ASN A 604 58.25 -65.31 -34.23
CA ASN A 604 59.09 -66.47 -33.92
C ASN A 604 59.68 -66.52 -32.49
N TRP A 605 59.12 -67.39 -31.64
CA TRP A 605 59.79 -68.50 -30.96
C TRP A 605 58.75 -69.36 -30.21
N GLN A 606 58.91 -70.69 -30.25
CA GLN A 606 58.11 -71.64 -29.48
C GLN A 606 58.75 -71.95 -28.11
N GLU A 607 57.94 -72.54 -27.24
CA GLU A 607 58.28 -73.34 -26.06
C GLU A 607 58.56 -72.68 -24.69
N THR A 608 57.94 -73.33 -23.69
CA THR A 608 58.24 -73.43 -22.24
C THR A 608 58.14 -72.21 -21.29
N SER A 609 57.35 -72.42 -20.23
CA SER A 609 57.47 -71.76 -18.91
C SER A 609 58.73 -72.23 -18.17
N PRO A 610 59.14 -71.66 -17.00
CA PRO A 610 58.68 -70.45 -16.31
C PRO A 610 59.87 -69.53 -15.85
N MET A 611 59.62 -68.66 -14.84
CA MET A 611 60.59 -68.00 -13.93
C MET A 611 61.17 -66.61 -14.29
N THR A 612 61.04 -65.70 -13.31
CA THR A 612 61.85 -64.48 -13.04
C THR A 612 63.35 -64.81 -12.84
N PRO A 613 64.35 -63.91 -13.07
CA PRO A 613 64.48 -62.64 -12.29
C PRO A 613 65.36 -61.46 -12.83
N ARG A 614 65.32 -60.34 -12.09
CA ARG A 614 66.36 -59.32 -11.76
C ARG A 614 67.53 -58.94 -12.71
N ALA A 615 67.53 -57.63 -13.04
CA ALA A 615 68.48 -56.57 -12.59
C ALA A 615 69.91 -56.36 -13.17
N ASN A 616 70.28 -55.06 -13.18
CA ASN A 616 71.60 -54.40 -13.34
C ASN A 616 72.30 -54.44 -14.73
N GLY A 617 72.91 -53.34 -15.21
CA GLY A 617 72.94 -51.95 -14.71
C GLY A 617 74.07 -51.07 -15.29
N SER A 618 74.01 -49.74 -15.03
CA SER A 618 75.03 -48.69 -15.32
C SER A 618 75.27 -48.33 -16.81
N GLN A 619 75.71 -47.12 -17.23
CA GLN A 619 76.50 -46.06 -16.56
C GLN A 619 76.03 -44.61 -16.89
N PHE A 620 76.47 -43.62 -16.09
CA PHE A 620 76.21 -42.16 -16.20
C PHE A 620 77.44 -41.37 -16.74
N PRO A 621 77.30 -40.09 -17.15
CA PRO A 621 77.66 -38.93 -16.28
C PRO A 621 76.62 -37.75 -16.40
N MET A 622 76.29 -36.85 -15.45
CA MET A 622 77.00 -36.06 -14.41
C MET A 622 77.92 -34.96 -15.01
N THR A 623 77.75 -33.64 -14.83
CA THR A 623 77.51 -32.75 -13.66
C THR A 623 77.14 -31.31 -14.15
N PRO A 624 76.98 -30.22 -13.34
CA PRO A 624 76.77 -29.99 -11.88
C PRO A 624 75.47 -29.15 -11.59
N GLY A 625 75.13 -28.64 -10.39
CA GLY A 625 75.55 -28.95 -9.02
C GLY A 625 75.87 -27.77 -8.05
N MET A 626 74.88 -27.01 -7.51
CA MET A 626 75.11 -26.05 -6.39
C MET A 626 73.89 -25.76 -5.47
N GLY A 627 74.03 -25.95 -4.15
CA GLY A 627 73.28 -25.22 -3.09
C GLY A 627 72.04 -25.87 -2.40
N ILE A 628 72.19 -26.38 -1.17
CA ILE A 628 71.11 -26.89 -0.27
C ILE A 628 71.34 -26.42 1.19
N GLY A 629 70.27 -26.24 1.98
CA GLY A 629 70.24 -26.45 3.44
C GLY A 629 68.94 -27.20 3.82
N VAL A 630 68.90 -28.46 4.33
CA VAL A 630 69.36 -29.02 5.65
C VAL A 630 68.30 -28.78 6.76
N ALA A 631 67.80 -29.74 7.57
CA ALA A 631 68.36 -31.02 8.07
C ALA A 631 67.36 -32.20 8.34
N THR A 632 67.74 -33.42 7.93
CA THR A 632 68.02 -34.71 8.67
C THR A 632 67.71 -34.88 10.20
N PRO A 633 67.85 -36.11 10.84
CA PRO A 633 67.58 -37.53 10.44
C PRO A 633 67.15 -38.56 11.56
N ALA A 634 66.97 -39.85 11.19
CA ALA A 634 67.54 -41.10 11.81
C ALA A 634 66.73 -42.16 12.66
N ALA A 635 67.14 -43.44 12.46
CA ALA A 635 67.13 -44.64 13.35
C ALA A 635 65.79 -45.36 13.74
N VAL A 636 65.76 -46.60 14.28
CA VAL A 636 66.22 -47.96 13.84
C VAL A 636 65.71 -49.06 14.83
N ASN A 637 65.17 -50.18 14.31
CA ASN A 637 64.94 -51.55 14.90
C ASN A 637 64.14 -51.83 16.22
N VAL A 638 63.30 -52.88 16.16
CA VAL A 638 63.19 -54.12 17.03
C VAL A 638 61.72 -54.57 17.32
N LEU A 639 61.48 -55.89 17.25
CA LEU A 639 60.21 -56.69 17.40
C LEU A 639 59.96 -57.10 18.89
N PRO A 640 59.03 -58.01 19.32
CA PRO A 640 57.95 -58.79 18.64
C PRO A 640 56.56 -58.95 19.38
N GLY A 641 55.57 -59.58 18.72
CA GLY A 641 54.72 -60.68 19.25
C GLY A 641 53.61 -60.51 20.34
N VAL A 642 52.32 -60.45 19.91
CA VAL A 642 51.16 -61.39 20.18
C VAL A 642 50.94 -62.00 21.61
N PRO A 643 49.70 -62.20 22.17
CA PRO A 643 48.31 -61.77 21.82
C PRO A 643 47.45 -61.16 22.98
N GLU A 644 46.18 -60.87 22.65
CA GLU A 644 44.95 -60.88 23.49
C GLU A 644 44.55 -59.70 24.41
N ASP A 645 43.21 -59.59 24.55
CA ASP A 645 42.35 -58.72 25.38
C ASP A 645 42.25 -57.19 25.21
N GLY A 646 40.99 -56.70 25.28
CA GLY A 646 40.65 -55.36 25.78
C GLY A 646 40.25 -54.27 24.76
N ALA A 647 38.95 -53.98 24.66
CA ALA A 647 38.41 -52.71 24.13
C ALA A 647 38.30 -51.65 25.28
N PRO A 648 37.75 -50.42 25.09
CA PRO A 648 37.52 -49.58 23.90
C PRO A 648 37.99 -48.10 24.06
N LEU A 649 37.97 -47.27 22.99
CA LEU A 649 37.25 -45.97 22.87
C LEU A 649 37.66 -45.14 21.62
N ASP A 650 36.66 -44.46 21.01
CA ASP A 650 36.70 -43.19 20.23
C ASP A 650 37.70 -42.99 19.04
N LYS A 651 37.37 -42.30 17.93
CA LYS A 651 36.21 -41.43 17.59
C LYS A 651 36.08 -41.21 16.06
N ARG A 652 34.84 -41.14 15.53
CA ARG A 652 34.40 -40.60 14.21
C ARG A 652 34.99 -41.27 12.94
N THR A 653 34.28 -41.43 11.81
CA THR A 653 33.12 -40.68 11.26
C THR A 653 32.30 -41.56 10.30
N SER A 654 30.97 -41.36 10.21
CA SER A 654 30.08 -41.90 9.16
C SER A 654 29.11 -40.78 8.73
N GLN A 655 28.82 -40.53 7.45
CA GLN A 655 28.16 -41.34 6.40
C GLN A 655 26.63 -41.57 6.56
N LEU A 656 25.91 -40.90 5.66
CA LEU A 656 24.85 -41.40 4.76
C LEU A 656 23.51 -42.00 5.30
N SER A 657 22.44 -41.37 4.80
CA SER A 657 21.15 -41.93 4.35
C SER A 657 20.38 -42.92 5.23
N ARG A 658 19.16 -42.52 5.63
CA ARG A 658 18.06 -43.47 5.88
C ARG A 658 16.69 -42.90 5.52
N THR A 659 15.83 -43.77 5.02
CA THR A 659 14.41 -43.55 4.73
C THR A 659 13.60 -43.38 6.02
N SER A 660 12.64 -42.46 6.02
CA SER A 660 11.79 -42.14 7.17
C SER A 660 10.55 -43.04 7.23
N VAL A 661 10.64 -44.09 8.06
CA VAL A 661 9.46 -44.70 8.69
C VAL A 661 9.19 -43.91 9.97
N GLU A 662 8.06 -43.20 10.03
CA GLU A 662 7.65 -42.47 11.24
C GLU A 662 7.23 -43.46 12.34
N LYS A 663 7.88 -43.35 13.51
CA LYS A 663 7.30 -43.77 14.80
C LYS A 663 6.88 -42.50 15.56
N PRO A 664 5.77 -42.53 16.31
CA PRO A 664 5.30 -41.37 17.06
C PRO A 664 6.11 -41.16 18.36
N GLY A 665 6.10 -39.92 18.85
CA GLY A 665 6.52 -39.59 20.22
C GLY A 665 7.81 -38.78 20.35
N ASP A 666 7.69 -37.45 20.26
CA ASP A 666 8.19 -36.53 21.31
C ASP A 666 7.80 -35.08 20.98
N TYR A 667 6.65 -34.65 21.50
CA TYR A 667 6.09 -33.31 21.22
C TYR A 667 6.46 -32.25 22.28
N PHE A 668 7.03 -32.67 23.41
CA PHE A 668 7.13 -31.87 24.63
C PHE A 668 8.58 -31.73 25.09
N SER A 669 9.12 -30.51 25.07
CA SER A 669 10.47 -30.22 25.57
C SER A 669 10.43 -29.68 27.00
N SER A 670 10.98 -30.43 27.97
CA SER A 670 11.33 -29.94 29.30
C SER A 670 12.62 -29.11 29.25
N ALA A 671 12.68 -27.98 29.96
CA ALA A 671 13.84 -27.10 29.99
C ALA A 671 14.72 -27.39 31.22
N PRO A 672 16.06 -27.46 31.09
CA PRO A 672 16.96 -27.56 32.24
C PRO A 672 17.22 -26.18 32.89
N LEU A 673 17.45 -26.17 34.19
CA LEU A 673 17.89 -24.99 34.95
C LEU A 673 19.43 -24.86 34.92
N PRO A 674 20.00 -23.64 34.97
CA PRO A 674 21.44 -23.44 35.07
C PRO A 674 21.97 -23.76 36.47
N SER A 675 23.14 -24.40 36.52
CA SER A 675 23.83 -24.80 37.77
C SER A 675 24.63 -23.65 38.42
N SER A 676 24.76 -23.73 39.73
CA SER A 676 25.29 -22.72 40.66
C SER A 676 26.80 -22.43 40.60
N GLU A 677 27.19 -21.19 40.94
CA GLU A 677 28.46 -20.89 41.59
C GLU A 677 28.27 -20.49 43.08
N THR A 678 29.29 -20.83 43.86
CA THR A 678 29.49 -20.82 45.33
C THR A 678 29.01 -19.64 46.21
N ALA A 679 28.45 -20.01 47.39
CA ALA A 679 28.53 -19.43 48.76
C ALA A 679 29.30 -18.09 49.02
N LYS A 680 28.96 -17.20 49.99
CA LYS A 680 28.40 -17.33 51.38
C LYS A 680 28.01 -15.90 51.92
N PRO A 681 27.56 -15.66 53.18
CA PRO A 681 26.12 -15.55 53.54
C PRO A 681 25.63 -14.20 54.16
N ALA A 682 24.30 -14.00 54.07
CA ALA A 682 23.34 -13.44 55.05
C ALA A 682 23.56 -12.08 55.78
N ALA A 683 22.54 -11.21 55.66
CA ALA A 683 21.97 -10.42 56.76
C ALA A 683 20.45 -10.24 56.56
N THR A 684 19.68 -10.38 57.64
CA THR A 684 18.20 -10.34 57.68
C THR A 684 17.60 -8.92 57.57
N PRO A 685 16.33 -8.82 57.16
CA PRO A 685 15.41 -7.93 57.88
C PRO A 685 14.08 -8.64 58.24
N GLY A 686 13.47 -8.21 59.34
CA GLY A 686 12.16 -8.68 59.78
C GLY A 686 11.01 -7.75 59.37
N GLU A 687 9.81 -8.32 59.42
CA GLU A 687 8.50 -7.67 59.69
C GLU A 687 8.03 -6.50 58.79
N THR A 688 7.19 -6.88 57.82
CA THR A 688 5.76 -6.49 57.65
C THR A 688 5.12 -5.50 58.65
N PRO A 689 4.00 -4.79 58.33
CA PRO A 689 2.99 -5.10 57.28
C PRO A 689 2.41 -3.88 56.49
N THR A 690 1.48 -4.15 55.54
CA THR A 690 0.23 -3.40 55.15
C THR A 690 0.25 -1.85 54.97
N GLU A 691 -0.52 -1.19 54.08
CA GLU A 691 -1.73 -1.55 53.33
C GLU A 691 -2.03 -0.56 52.17
N ALA A 692 -3.04 -0.87 51.35
CA ALA A 692 -4.06 0.01 50.73
C ALA A 692 -3.71 1.52 50.43
N VAL A 693 -3.69 2.02 49.18
CA VAL A 693 -4.78 2.23 48.16
C VAL A 693 -5.28 3.69 48.05
N LYS A 694 -5.54 4.11 46.80
CA LYS A 694 -6.45 5.19 46.29
C LYS A 694 -5.98 6.64 46.04
N SER A 695 -5.96 6.92 44.73
CA SER A 695 -6.52 8.09 43.99
C SER A 695 -5.86 9.49 44.06
N PRO A 696 -5.82 10.22 42.91
CA PRO A 696 -5.30 11.58 42.80
C PRO A 696 -6.41 12.64 42.96
N ASP A 697 -6.03 13.91 43.14
CA ASP A 697 -6.75 15.03 42.51
C ASP A 697 -5.93 16.33 42.42
N GLU A 698 -6.42 17.18 41.51
CA GLU A 698 -5.96 18.46 40.95
C GLU A 698 -5.33 19.54 41.87
N LYS A 699 -4.41 20.38 41.32
CA LYS A 699 -4.77 21.74 40.83
C LYS A 699 -3.62 22.63 40.28
N GLU A 700 -3.98 23.41 39.25
CA GLU A 700 -3.61 24.80 38.85
C GLU A 700 -2.23 25.42 39.21
N GLY A 701 -1.64 26.20 38.27
CA GLY A 701 -0.78 27.33 38.68
C GLY A 701 0.38 27.83 37.79
N ASN A 702 0.08 28.35 36.59
CA ASN A 702 0.76 29.46 35.87
C ASN A 702 2.13 30.02 36.36
N GLY A 703 3.10 30.24 35.45
CA GLY A 703 4.20 31.21 35.70
C GLY A 703 5.46 31.10 34.83
N LYS A 704 5.77 32.13 34.02
CA LYS A 704 7.04 32.26 33.25
C LYS A 704 8.22 32.64 34.16
N THR A 705 9.42 32.13 33.88
CA THR A 705 10.68 32.91 33.65
C THR A 705 11.85 31.94 33.45
N GLY A 706 12.91 32.37 32.74
CA GLY A 706 14.12 31.57 32.56
C GLY A 706 15.38 32.37 32.85
N ALA A 707 16.38 31.72 33.47
CA ALA A 707 17.77 32.17 33.48
C ALA A 707 18.75 31.05 33.88
N PHE A 708 19.69 30.76 32.96
CA PHE A 708 21.11 30.43 33.19
C PHE A 708 21.57 29.57 34.40
N GLY A 709 22.23 28.44 34.08
CA GLY A 709 23.00 27.63 35.04
C GLY A 709 24.05 26.70 34.40
N LYS A 710 25.01 27.23 33.62
CA LYS A 710 26.17 26.44 33.14
C LYS A 710 27.10 26.08 34.31
N LYS A 711 27.70 24.87 34.32
CA LYS A 711 29.18 24.66 34.16
C LYS A 711 29.73 23.24 34.46
N PHE A 712 30.59 22.77 33.54
CA PHE A 712 31.88 22.04 33.77
C PHE A 712 31.85 20.54 34.21
N ARG A 713 32.84 19.68 33.85
CA ARG A 713 34.16 19.88 33.17
C ARG A 713 34.78 18.56 32.61
N ILE A 714 35.65 18.71 31.58
CA ILE A 714 36.85 17.88 31.22
C ILE A 714 36.62 16.41 30.77
N GLY A 715 37.32 15.84 29.77
CA GLY A 715 38.42 16.29 28.87
C GLY A 715 39.41 15.14 28.61
N MET A 716 39.82 14.81 27.37
CA MET A 716 41.03 15.28 26.62
C MET A 716 41.00 14.64 25.19
N SER A 717 41.14 15.34 24.05
CA SER A 717 42.35 15.85 23.33
C SER A 717 43.40 14.75 22.99
N PHE A 718 43.96 14.58 21.78
CA PHE A 718 44.49 15.50 20.72
C PHE A 718 44.15 14.97 19.28
N GLY A 719 44.31 15.64 18.12
CA GLY A 719 44.81 16.97 17.73
C GLY A 719 46.17 16.95 16.97
N THR A 720 46.44 17.62 15.81
CA THR A 720 45.66 18.50 14.87
C THR A 720 46.41 18.70 13.52
N LYS A 721 45.73 19.18 12.44
CA LYS A 721 46.14 20.18 11.36
C LYS A 721 45.38 19.89 10.03
N LYS A 722 44.65 20.78 9.31
CA LYS A 722 44.87 22.17 8.75
C LYS A 722 46.00 22.20 7.68
N LEU A 723 45.91 22.86 6.50
CA LEU A 723 45.12 24.04 6.06
C LEU A 723 45.10 24.25 4.50
N GLY A 724 44.03 24.85 3.92
CA GLY A 724 44.04 25.60 2.62
C GLY A 724 43.97 24.76 1.30
N ARG A 725 43.57 25.29 0.12
CA ARG A 725 43.19 26.65 -0.34
C ARG A 725 42.48 26.57 -1.74
N SER A 726 41.48 27.40 -2.02
CA SER A 726 40.77 27.56 -3.33
C SER A 726 41.41 28.67 -4.22
N PRO A 727 40.96 29.02 -5.47
CA PRO A 727 39.84 28.53 -6.32
C PRO A 727 40.15 28.35 -7.87
N SER A 728 39.07 28.15 -8.66
CA SER A 728 38.76 28.65 -10.04
C SER A 728 39.09 27.88 -11.36
N VAL A 729 38.01 27.54 -12.11
CA VAL A 729 37.68 27.73 -13.57
C VAL A 729 38.76 27.39 -14.63
N THR A 730 38.55 26.52 -15.66
CA THR A 730 37.79 26.77 -16.93
C THR A 730 37.50 25.53 -17.81
N ALA A 731 36.33 25.54 -18.48
CA ALA A 731 36.03 25.18 -19.89
C ALA A 731 36.13 23.72 -20.44
N GLU A 732 35.42 23.49 -21.55
CA GLU A 732 35.02 22.19 -22.11
C GLU A 732 35.79 21.71 -23.37
N LYS A 733 35.72 20.38 -23.62
CA LYS A 733 35.62 19.67 -24.94
C LYS A 733 36.83 19.66 -25.89
N PRO A 734 36.88 18.73 -26.90
CA PRO A 734 35.90 17.67 -27.22
C PRO A 734 36.46 16.22 -27.21
N VAL A 735 35.54 15.27 -27.42
CA VAL A 735 35.76 13.84 -27.63
C VAL A 735 36.44 13.57 -28.98
N VAL A 736 37.35 12.57 -29.01
CA VAL A 736 37.68 11.81 -30.22
C VAL A 736 37.28 10.35 -29.97
N ILE A 737 36.59 9.77 -30.95
CA ILE A 737 36.22 8.36 -30.99
C ILE A 737 37.39 7.62 -31.63
N ASP A 738 37.89 6.58 -30.97
CA ASP A 738 38.66 5.52 -31.64
C ASP A 738 38.01 4.18 -31.32
N GLU A 739 37.51 3.53 -32.38
CA GLU A 739 37.06 2.15 -32.32
C GLU A 739 38.28 1.24 -32.14
N LYS A 740 38.24 0.34 -31.16
CA LYS A 740 39.17 -0.79 -31.13
C LYS A 740 38.43 -2.10 -30.96
N VAL A 741 38.30 -2.81 -32.06
CA VAL A 741 38.00 -4.25 -32.09
C VAL A 741 39.19 -4.97 -31.46
N GLU A 742 38.94 -5.79 -30.44
CA GLU A 742 39.87 -6.86 -30.03
C GLU A 742 39.11 -8.18 -29.95
N GLU A 743 39.72 -9.21 -30.52
CA GLU A 743 39.18 -10.55 -30.67
C GLU A 743 39.28 -11.38 -29.38
N GLU A 744 38.55 -12.49 -29.36
CA GLU A 744 38.51 -13.47 -28.28
C GLU A 744 39.91 -14.03 -27.94
N SER A 745 40.20 -14.18 -26.65
CA SER A 745 41.19 -15.17 -26.18
C SER A 745 40.85 -15.66 -24.76
N GLU A 746 41.29 -16.88 -24.46
CA GLU A 746 40.61 -17.79 -23.54
C GLU A 746 40.98 -17.63 -22.06
N SER A 747 40.02 -18.02 -21.20
CA SER A 747 40.19 -18.63 -19.88
C SER A 747 41.32 -18.12 -18.95
N SER A 748 40.91 -17.42 -17.89
CA SER A 748 41.55 -17.56 -16.58
C SER A 748 40.48 -17.86 -15.52
N GLU A 749 40.43 -19.12 -15.07
CA GLU A 749 39.51 -19.56 -14.02
C GLU A 749 39.88 -18.89 -12.69
N SER A 750 39.01 -17.99 -12.23
CA SER A 750 38.96 -17.57 -10.84
C SER A 750 37.53 -17.69 -10.35
N ASN A 751 37.33 -18.23 -9.14
CA ASN A 751 36.03 -18.42 -8.52
C ASN A 751 35.41 -17.08 -8.12
N HIS A 752 34.93 -16.32 -9.10
CA HIS A 752 33.86 -15.36 -8.88
C HIS A 752 32.55 -16.12 -8.84
N GLU A 753 31.98 -16.27 -7.64
CA GLU A 753 30.54 -16.49 -7.51
C GLU A 753 29.85 -15.37 -8.30
N LYS A 754 29.15 -15.74 -9.38
CA LYS A 754 28.45 -14.75 -10.22
C LYS A 754 27.47 -14.01 -9.33
N GLU A 755 27.59 -12.68 -9.24
CA GLU A 755 26.63 -11.86 -8.49
C GLU A 755 25.22 -12.18 -8.99
N VAL A 756 24.42 -12.77 -8.10
CA VAL A 756 23.05 -13.18 -8.41
C VAL A 756 22.16 -11.96 -8.21
N ASP A 757 21.25 -11.72 -9.15
CA ASP A 757 20.27 -10.65 -9.02
C ASP A 757 19.39 -10.85 -7.78
N ASP A 758 19.02 -9.77 -7.09
CA ASP A 758 18.14 -9.78 -5.92
C ASP A 758 16.64 -9.90 -6.29
N SER A 759 16.33 -10.01 -7.58
CA SER A 759 14.99 -10.23 -8.13
C SER A 759 14.59 -11.71 -8.16
N PHE A 760 13.35 -11.98 -8.61
CA PHE A 760 12.88 -13.32 -8.95
C PHE A 760 13.81 -14.01 -9.97
N TYR A 761 14.35 -13.28 -10.96
CA TYR A 761 15.32 -13.80 -11.94
C TYR A 761 16.58 -14.37 -11.28
N GLY A 762 16.99 -13.85 -10.12
CA GLY A 762 18.08 -14.42 -9.33
C GLY A 762 17.87 -15.87 -8.89
N ILE A 763 16.62 -16.28 -8.67
CA ILE A 763 16.29 -17.69 -8.37
C ILE A 763 16.42 -18.55 -9.61
N VAL A 764 15.98 -18.04 -10.78
CA VAL A 764 16.18 -18.71 -12.08
C VAL A 764 17.68 -18.88 -12.37
N GLN A 765 18.50 -17.86 -12.08
CA GLN A 765 19.96 -17.94 -12.17
C GLN A 765 20.55 -19.00 -11.23
N LYS A 766 20.15 -19.04 -9.95
CA LYS A 766 20.61 -20.06 -8.99
C LYS A 766 20.27 -21.48 -9.46
N ILE A 767 19.05 -21.71 -9.96
CA ILE A 767 18.64 -23.02 -10.50
C ILE A 767 19.51 -23.43 -11.70
N ARG A 768 19.81 -22.51 -12.63
CA ARG A 768 20.70 -22.80 -13.77
C ARG A 768 22.15 -23.06 -13.34
N GLN A 769 22.66 -22.34 -12.34
CA GLN A 769 23.99 -22.60 -11.76
C GLN A 769 24.05 -23.98 -11.07
N GLU A 770 22.98 -24.40 -10.41
CA GLU A 770 22.86 -25.75 -9.82
C GLU A 770 22.91 -26.84 -10.92
N TYR A 771 22.36 -26.59 -12.13
CA TYR A 771 22.46 -27.49 -13.28
C TYR A 771 23.87 -27.60 -13.87
N ASP A 772 24.54 -26.45 -14.11
CA ASP A 772 25.92 -26.43 -14.59
C ASP A 772 26.84 -27.19 -13.63
N LYS A 773 26.66 -26.97 -12.32
CA LYS A 773 27.38 -27.68 -11.26
C LYS A 773 27.08 -29.19 -11.27
N ALA A 774 25.82 -29.60 -11.42
CA ALA A 774 25.45 -31.02 -11.47
C ALA A 774 26.09 -31.74 -12.66
N LEU A 775 26.24 -31.08 -13.81
CA LEU A 775 26.95 -31.62 -14.99
C LEU A 775 28.46 -31.73 -14.76
N ILE A 776 29.07 -30.79 -14.04
CA ILE A 776 30.49 -30.86 -13.66
C ILE A 776 30.74 -32.01 -12.68
N GLU A 777 29.87 -32.16 -11.66
CA GLU A 777 30.01 -33.20 -10.63
C GLU A 777 29.68 -34.61 -11.15
N ASN A 778 28.71 -34.73 -12.07
CA ASN A 778 28.35 -36.02 -12.68
C ASN A 778 28.14 -35.93 -14.20
N PRO A 779 29.22 -35.94 -15.00
CA PRO A 779 29.13 -35.82 -16.46
C PRO A 779 28.39 -36.98 -17.16
N GLY A 780 28.04 -38.06 -16.45
CA GLY A 780 27.30 -39.18 -17.02
C GLY A 780 25.77 -39.06 -16.91
N ALA A 781 25.27 -38.12 -16.11
CA ALA A 781 23.84 -38.00 -15.77
C ALA A 781 23.11 -36.93 -16.58
N THR A 782 21.79 -37.08 -16.69
CA THR A 782 20.88 -36.05 -17.20
C THR A 782 20.47 -35.09 -16.10
N VAL A 783 20.40 -33.80 -16.39
CA VAL A 783 19.96 -32.78 -15.43
C VAL A 783 18.46 -32.90 -15.12
N GLU A 784 18.14 -33.16 -13.87
CA GLU A 784 16.78 -33.10 -13.30
C GLU A 784 16.33 -31.65 -13.06
N SER A 785 15.03 -31.39 -12.92
CA SER A 785 14.55 -30.03 -12.66
C SER A 785 14.77 -29.61 -11.22
N GLY A 786 15.33 -28.42 -11.02
CA GLY A 786 15.35 -27.69 -9.76
C GLY A 786 14.07 -26.88 -9.53
N VAL A 787 13.20 -26.76 -10.56
CA VAL A 787 11.87 -26.16 -10.43
C VAL A 787 10.94 -27.17 -9.76
N THR A 788 10.67 -26.92 -8.49
CA THR A 788 9.95 -27.79 -7.56
C THR A 788 8.83 -26.98 -6.89
N PRO A 789 7.70 -26.73 -7.61
CA PRO A 789 6.56 -26.01 -7.05
C PRO A 789 5.83 -26.85 -5.98
N SER A 790 4.98 -26.21 -5.18
CA SER A 790 4.22 -26.91 -4.14
C SER A 790 3.25 -27.95 -4.71
N LEU A 791 3.18 -29.10 -4.02
CA LEU A 791 2.36 -30.25 -4.41
C LEU A 791 0.89 -30.08 -3.97
N PRO A 792 -0.08 -30.74 -4.63
CA PRO A 792 -1.51 -30.63 -4.29
C PRO A 792 -1.88 -31.03 -2.85
N ASN A 793 -1.09 -31.87 -2.19
CA ASN A 793 -1.27 -32.26 -0.78
C ASN A 793 -0.80 -31.18 0.22
N GLU A 794 0.01 -30.21 -0.23
CA GLU A 794 0.44 -29.04 0.57
C GLU A 794 -0.35 -27.78 0.23
N THR A 795 -0.78 -27.66 -1.03
CA THR A 795 -1.60 -26.58 -1.56
C THR A 795 -2.68 -27.18 -2.46
N PRO A 796 -3.86 -27.52 -1.93
CA PRO A 796 -4.98 -28.04 -2.71
C PRO A 796 -5.38 -27.12 -3.86
N VAL A 797 -6.07 -27.61 -4.88
CA VAL A 797 -6.38 -26.80 -6.07
C VAL A 797 -7.34 -25.65 -5.70
N LEU A 798 -6.94 -24.40 -5.96
CA LEU A 798 -7.81 -23.23 -5.96
C LEU A 798 -8.02 -22.72 -7.39
N LYS A 799 -9.21 -22.18 -7.64
CA LYS A 799 -9.62 -21.61 -8.93
C LYS A 799 -9.98 -20.11 -8.75
N PRO A 800 -9.00 -19.24 -8.46
CA PRO A 800 -9.26 -17.80 -8.36
C PRO A 800 -9.80 -17.25 -9.70
N PRO A 801 -10.73 -16.27 -9.70
CA PRO A 801 -11.29 -15.72 -10.92
C PRO A 801 -10.21 -15.13 -11.84
N PRO A 802 -10.26 -15.35 -13.18
CA PRO A 802 -9.24 -14.85 -14.12
C PRO A 802 -9.03 -13.34 -14.06
N MET A 803 -10.11 -12.59 -13.77
CA MET A 803 -10.14 -11.12 -13.68
C MET A 803 -9.58 -10.56 -12.35
N THR A 804 -9.19 -11.41 -11.41
CA THR A 804 -8.51 -10.99 -10.17
C THR A 804 -7.23 -10.25 -10.55
N THR A 805 -7.10 -8.98 -10.16
CA THR A 805 -5.93 -8.15 -10.50
C THR A 805 -4.78 -8.47 -9.55
N VAL A 806 -3.58 -8.66 -10.06
CA VAL A 806 -2.35 -8.88 -9.29
C VAL A 806 -1.45 -7.65 -9.45
N ILE A 807 -0.91 -7.15 -8.34
CA ILE A 807 -0.09 -5.93 -8.28
C ILE A 807 1.16 -6.23 -7.44
N ILE A 808 2.34 -5.88 -7.95
CA ILE A 808 3.60 -5.91 -7.20
C ILE A 808 4.01 -4.46 -6.94
N GLN A 809 4.19 -4.13 -5.67
CA GLN A 809 4.48 -2.77 -5.23
C GLN A 809 5.76 -2.71 -4.40
N GLU A 810 6.48 -1.59 -4.49
CA GLU A 810 7.66 -1.28 -3.68
C GLU A 810 7.32 -0.13 -2.72
N GLU A 811 7.60 -0.31 -1.43
CA GLU A 811 7.39 0.69 -0.38
C GLU A 811 8.45 1.80 -0.48
N THR A 812 8.01 3.03 -0.75
CA THR A 812 8.87 4.22 -0.86
C THR A 812 8.63 5.16 0.32
N SER A 813 9.50 6.16 0.50
CA SER A 813 9.43 7.09 1.65
C SER A 813 8.13 7.89 1.74
N GLY A 814 7.39 8.06 0.63
CA GLY A 814 6.12 8.78 0.57
C GLY A 814 4.95 7.92 0.08
N GLY A 815 5.08 6.60 -0.01
CA GLY A 815 3.97 5.75 -0.45
C GLY A 815 4.38 4.38 -0.98
N SER A 816 3.81 4.00 -2.11
CA SER A 816 4.11 2.71 -2.73
C SER A 816 4.09 2.87 -4.26
N ALA A 817 5.18 2.49 -4.90
CA ALA A 817 5.33 2.51 -6.34
C ALA A 817 4.87 1.18 -6.94
N ASP A 818 4.07 1.22 -8.01
CA ASP A 818 3.71 0.02 -8.76
C ASP A 818 4.88 -0.42 -9.66
N LEU A 819 5.34 -1.66 -9.49
CA LEU A 819 6.36 -2.28 -10.34
C LEU A 819 5.76 -3.18 -11.43
N TYR A 820 4.61 -3.78 -11.14
CA TYR A 820 3.86 -4.62 -12.08
C TYR A 820 2.36 -4.60 -11.72
N ARG A 821 1.51 -4.64 -12.74
CA ARG A 821 0.06 -4.82 -12.63
C ARG A 821 -0.45 -5.66 -13.79
N GLY A 822 -1.12 -6.76 -13.49
CA GLY A 822 -1.81 -7.62 -14.46
C GLY A 822 -3.01 -8.32 -13.85
N THR A 823 -3.47 -9.41 -14.47
CA THR A 823 -4.53 -10.27 -13.92
C THR A 823 -4.04 -11.71 -13.81
N VAL A 824 -4.73 -12.56 -13.04
CA VAL A 824 -4.45 -14.01 -12.98
C VAL A 824 -4.48 -14.66 -14.37
N GLU A 825 -5.19 -14.06 -15.33
CA GLU A 825 -5.14 -14.45 -16.73
C GLU A 825 -3.83 -14.07 -17.45
N THR A 826 -3.30 -12.84 -17.26
CA THR A 826 -2.14 -12.32 -18.03
C THR A 826 -0.77 -12.61 -17.40
N VAL A 827 -0.68 -12.92 -16.11
CA VAL A 827 0.60 -13.18 -15.40
C VAL A 827 1.48 -14.28 -16.02
N GLY A 828 0.92 -15.16 -16.86
CA GLY A 828 1.70 -16.12 -17.65
C GLY A 828 2.45 -15.47 -18.83
N GLU A 829 1.79 -14.56 -19.54
CA GLU A 829 2.35 -13.81 -20.67
C GLU A 829 3.40 -12.80 -20.17
N ASP A 830 3.11 -12.15 -19.05
CA ASP A 830 3.97 -11.17 -18.38
C ASP A 830 5.15 -11.80 -17.61
N THR A 831 5.37 -13.13 -17.68
CA THR A 831 6.38 -13.85 -16.88
C THR A 831 7.77 -13.20 -16.95
N SER A 832 8.18 -12.69 -18.12
CA SER A 832 9.49 -12.03 -18.29
C SER A 832 9.60 -10.68 -17.57
N LEU A 833 8.48 -9.96 -17.38
CA LEU A 833 8.43 -8.72 -16.61
C LEU A 833 8.39 -9.03 -15.10
N ILE A 834 7.66 -10.09 -14.72
CA ILE A 834 7.61 -10.59 -13.33
C ILE A 834 9.00 -11.06 -12.89
N GLU A 835 9.75 -11.80 -13.72
CA GLU A 835 11.15 -12.19 -13.45
C GLU A 835 12.03 -11.00 -13.03
N GLN A 836 11.90 -9.86 -13.72
CA GLN A 836 12.73 -8.67 -13.50
C GLN A 836 12.27 -7.79 -12.34
N ARG A 837 10.98 -7.86 -11.95
CA ARG A 837 10.36 -6.90 -11.02
C ARG A 837 9.91 -7.51 -9.69
N ALA A 838 9.65 -8.80 -9.64
CA ALA A 838 9.18 -9.48 -8.45
C ALA A 838 10.33 -9.78 -7.46
N PRO A 839 10.03 -9.90 -6.16
CA PRO A 839 11.05 -10.17 -5.14
C PRO A 839 11.59 -11.59 -5.22
N MET A 840 12.85 -11.78 -4.83
CA MET A 840 13.52 -13.09 -4.74
C MET A 840 12.72 -14.12 -3.90
N TRP A 841 12.11 -13.70 -2.78
CA TRP A 841 11.35 -14.60 -1.90
C TRP A 841 10.13 -15.22 -2.60
N LEU A 842 9.53 -14.51 -3.57
CA LEU A 842 8.46 -15.08 -4.39
C LEU A 842 9.01 -16.17 -5.32
N GLY A 843 10.21 -15.98 -5.87
CA GLY A 843 10.89 -16.99 -6.67
C GLY A 843 11.21 -18.26 -5.89
N ASP A 844 11.78 -18.13 -4.68
CA ASP A 844 12.07 -19.28 -3.81
C ASP A 844 10.80 -20.04 -3.41
N LEU A 845 9.68 -19.33 -3.18
CA LEU A 845 8.38 -19.95 -2.93
C LEU A 845 7.84 -20.69 -4.17
N LEU A 846 7.67 -19.99 -5.29
CA LEU A 846 6.94 -20.50 -6.46
C LEU A 846 7.76 -21.56 -7.23
N LEU A 847 9.09 -21.41 -7.28
CA LEU A 847 9.97 -22.30 -8.05
C LEU A 847 10.69 -23.35 -7.20
N ARG A 848 10.80 -23.18 -5.88
CA ARG A 848 11.55 -24.14 -5.02
C ARG A 848 10.78 -24.61 -3.80
N ASN A 849 9.52 -24.20 -3.65
CA ASN A 849 8.66 -24.50 -2.50
C ASN A 849 9.29 -24.11 -1.15
N LYS A 850 10.14 -23.07 -1.12
CA LYS A 850 10.84 -22.59 0.08
C LYS A 850 10.15 -21.36 0.65
N ILE A 851 9.76 -21.45 1.92
CA ILE A 851 9.32 -20.30 2.72
C ILE A 851 10.49 -19.76 3.57
N PRO A 852 10.53 -18.46 3.89
CA PRO A 852 11.46 -17.91 4.86
C PRO A 852 11.40 -18.67 6.19
N ILE A 853 12.55 -19.08 6.72
CA ILE A 853 12.62 -19.84 7.97
C ILE A 853 12.18 -18.96 9.14
N LYS A 854 11.19 -19.44 9.90
CA LYS A 854 10.72 -18.82 11.14
C LYS A 854 10.78 -19.79 12.30
N GLU A 855 11.07 -19.27 13.49
CA GLU A 855 10.94 -20.03 14.73
C GLU A 855 9.46 -20.28 15.04
N PRO A 856 9.05 -21.53 15.31
CA PRO A 856 7.65 -21.83 15.60
C PRO A 856 7.24 -21.23 16.94
N VAL A 857 6.18 -20.41 16.93
CA VAL A 857 5.66 -19.76 18.13
C VAL A 857 5.18 -20.82 19.13
N LYS A 858 5.82 -20.87 20.30
CA LYS A 858 5.46 -21.78 21.39
C LYS A 858 4.55 -21.11 22.42
N VAL A 859 3.64 -21.89 23.00
CA VAL A 859 2.80 -21.51 24.14
C VAL A 859 3.23 -22.32 25.35
N SER A 860 3.44 -21.62 26.47
CA SER A 860 3.69 -22.21 27.78
C SER A 860 2.37 -22.50 28.50
N PHE A 861 2.24 -23.71 29.06
CA PHE A 861 1.07 -24.15 29.80
C PHE A 861 1.45 -25.14 30.91
N VAL A 862 0.54 -25.36 31.86
CA VAL A 862 0.72 -26.26 33.00
C VAL A 862 -0.42 -27.27 33.00
N LEU A 863 -0.10 -28.56 33.16
CA LEU A 863 -1.10 -29.62 33.29
C LEU A 863 -1.21 -30.08 34.75
N GLN A 864 -2.43 -30.11 35.29
CA GLN A 864 -2.73 -30.61 36.64
C GLN A 864 -3.91 -31.59 36.61
N PRO A 865 -3.95 -32.59 37.51
CA PRO A 865 -5.11 -33.45 37.64
C PRO A 865 -6.29 -32.65 38.19
N TRP A 866 -7.50 -32.93 37.71
CA TRP A 866 -8.71 -32.32 38.25
C TRP A 866 -8.96 -32.83 39.68
N GLN A 867 -8.84 -31.94 40.69
CA GLN A 867 -9.09 -32.26 42.11
C GLN A 867 -8.33 -33.50 42.62
N ASP A 868 -7.10 -33.72 42.12
CA ASP A 868 -6.24 -34.87 42.44
C ASP A 868 -6.90 -36.25 42.19
N LEU A 869 -7.92 -36.31 41.31
CA LEU A 869 -8.63 -37.54 40.92
C LEU A 869 -7.80 -38.47 40.03
N LEU A 870 -6.69 -37.99 39.48
CA LEU A 870 -5.76 -38.73 38.61
C LEU A 870 -4.32 -38.45 39.06
N PRO A 871 -3.36 -39.36 38.79
CA PRO A 871 -1.97 -39.16 39.19
C PRO A 871 -1.35 -37.96 38.46
N SER A 872 -0.50 -37.20 39.18
CA SER A 872 0.20 -36.04 38.61
C SER A 872 1.26 -36.46 37.60
N ILE A 873 1.18 -35.92 36.38
CA ILE A 873 2.14 -36.19 35.28
C ILE A 873 3.41 -35.31 35.31
N ALA A 874 3.68 -34.66 36.44
CA ALA A 874 4.89 -33.85 36.63
C ALA A 874 6.17 -34.71 36.55
N GLY A 875 7.28 -34.12 36.11
CA GLY A 875 8.58 -34.80 36.12
C GLY A 875 9.10 -35.08 37.55
N PRO A 876 10.21 -35.83 37.70
CA PRO A 876 10.81 -36.12 39.01
C PRO A 876 11.10 -34.88 39.87
N ASP A 877 11.34 -33.73 39.22
CA ASP A 877 11.61 -32.44 39.85
C ASP A 877 10.32 -31.65 40.23
N GLY A 878 9.14 -32.26 40.12
CA GLY A 878 7.84 -31.64 40.42
C GLY A 878 7.34 -30.62 39.38
N ASN A 879 8.09 -30.39 38.30
CA ASN A 879 7.71 -29.42 37.27
C ASN A 879 6.65 -29.99 36.29
N SER A 880 5.47 -29.36 36.27
CA SER A 880 4.35 -29.65 35.35
C SER A 880 4.19 -28.62 34.23
N ARG A 881 5.13 -27.68 34.10
CA ARG A 881 5.17 -26.67 33.03
C ARG A 881 5.71 -27.25 31.74
N LEU A 882 4.97 -27.05 30.65
CA LEU A 882 5.25 -27.57 29.32
C LEU A 882 5.26 -26.43 28.30
N ASN A 883 6.02 -26.62 27.23
CA ASN A 883 6.11 -25.69 26.10
C ASN A 883 5.87 -26.45 24.80
N ALA A 884 4.91 -26.01 23.99
CA ALA A 884 4.57 -26.67 22.74
C ALA A 884 4.14 -25.64 21.67
N ASN A 885 4.13 -26.01 20.38
CA ASN A 885 3.72 -25.09 19.31
C ASN A 885 2.26 -24.62 19.52
N ARG A 886 1.98 -23.33 19.31
CA ARG A 886 0.64 -22.72 19.48
C ARG A 886 -0.49 -23.46 18.74
N MET A 887 -0.18 -24.14 17.64
CA MET A 887 -1.17 -24.88 16.86
C MET A 887 -1.54 -26.24 17.47
N LEU A 888 -0.88 -26.70 18.55
CA LEU A 888 -1.20 -27.99 19.18
C LEU A 888 -2.69 -28.08 19.56
N ARG A 889 -3.36 -29.12 19.09
CA ARG A 889 -4.75 -29.45 19.44
C ARG A 889 -4.85 -30.17 20.79
N VAL A 890 -5.95 -29.91 21.50
CA VAL A 890 -6.33 -30.58 22.77
C VAL A 890 -6.25 -32.11 22.67
N LYS A 891 -6.65 -32.71 21.53
CA LYS A 891 -6.53 -34.16 21.29
C LYS A 891 -5.12 -34.72 21.57
N LYS A 892 -4.05 -34.06 21.14
CA LYS A 892 -2.67 -34.53 21.38
C LYS A 892 -2.21 -34.28 22.81
N ILE A 893 -2.75 -33.27 23.49
CA ILE A 893 -2.54 -33.08 24.94
C ILE A 893 -3.15 -34.25 25.71
N LEU A 894 -4.36 -34.69 25.34
CA LEU A 894 -5.00 -35.87 25.92
C LEU A 894 -4.23 -37.16 25.62
N GLY A 895 -3.67 -37.32 24.42
CA GLY A 895 -2.77 -38.43 24.08
C GLY A 895 -1.53 -38.48 24.99
N TYR A 896 -0.85 -37.35 25.18
CA TYR A 896 0.30 -37.25 26.10
C TYR A 896 -0.05 -37.52 27.57
N VAL A 897 -1.22 -37.06 28.02
CA VAL A 897 -1.74 -37.38 29.35
C VAL A 897 -1.99 -38.88 29.48
N ALA A 898 -2.57 -39.53 28.46
CA ALA A 898 -2.78 -40.97 28.45
C ALA A 898 -1.46 -41.76 28.53
N GLU A 899 -0.48 -41.46 27.67
CA GLU A 899 0.86 -42.09 27.66
C GLU A 899 1.63 -41.92 28.98
N ARG A 900 1.36 -40.83 29.72
CA ARG A 900 1.96 -40.55 31.03
C ARG A 900 1.28 -41.25 32.20
N ILE A 901 -0.02 -41.55 32.09
CA ILE A 901 -0.82 -42.16 33.16
C ILE A 901 -0.86 -43.68 33.01
N GLU A 902 -0.94 -44.19 31.77
CA GLU A 902 -0.89 -45.62 31.45
C GLU A 902 0.21 -45.86 30.40
N ALA A 903 1.17 -46.73 30.74
CA ALA A 903 2.18 -47.14 29.78
C ALA A 903 1.53 -47.84 28.57
N ALA A 904 2.00 -47.53 27.36
CA ALA A 904 1.45 -48.09 26.13
C ALA A 904 1.48 -49.64 26.16
N PRO A 905 0.37 -50.33 25.88
CA PRO A 905 0.32 -51.79 25.94
C PRO A 905 1.22 -52.41 24.86
N GLU A 906 1.97 -53.46 25.21
CA GLU A 906 2.92 -54.13 24.31
C GLU A 906 2.27 -54.75 23.05
N THR A 907 0.95 -54.97 23.10
CA THR A 907 0.12 -55.39 21.97
C THR A 907 -0.99 -54.35 21.74
N PRO A 908 -1.10 -53.76 20.54
CA PRO A 908 -2.20 -52.84 20.22
C PRO A 908 -3.51 -53.62 20.05
N ASP A 909 -4.45 -53.37 20.95
CA ASP A 909 -5.82 -53.89 20.86
C ASP A 909 -6.62 -53.04 19.83
N PRO A 910 -7.18 -53.63 18.76
CA PRO A 910 -7.93 -52.89 17.74
C PRO A 910 -9.24 -52.26 18.26
N ASP A 911 -9.79 -52.73 19.38
CA ASP A 911 -10.99 -52.15 20.01
C ASP A 911 -10.66 -51.16 21.16
N ALA A 912 -9.39 -50.75 21.30
CA ALA A 912 -8.98 -49.81 22.34
C ALA A 912 -9.59 -48.40 22.15
N LEU A 913 -10.36 -47.95 23.14
CA LEU A 913 -10.88 -46.58 23.23
C LEU A 913 -9.73 -45.56 23.11
N ARG A 914 -9.92 -44.55 22.26
CA ARG A 914 -8.92 -43.51 22.02
C ARG A 914 -8.79 -42.57 23.23
N PRO A 915 -7.62 -41.94 23.49
CA PRO A 915 -7.45 -40.99 24.60
C PRO A 915 -8.53 -39.92 24.68
N GLU A 916 -8.95 -39.37 23.53
CA GLU A 916 -10.03 -38.38 23.43
C GLU A 916 -11.44 -38.90 23.79
N GLU A 917 -11.64 -40.21 23.93
CA GLU A 917 -12.94 -40.84 24.21
C GLU A 917 -13.14 -41.14 25.71
N TYR A 918 -12.07 -41.21 26.51
CA TYR A 918 -12.14 -41.46 27.96
C TYR A 918 -11.50 -40.37 28.85
N LEU A 919 -10.70 -39.47 28.29
CA LEU A 919 -10.17 -38.29 28.98
C LEU A 919 -10.81 -36.98 28.49
N GLU A 920 -10.89 -36.01 29.38
CA GLU A 920 -11.40 -34.66 29.14
C GLU A 920 -10.41 -33.62 29.66
N LEU A 921 -10.33 -32.47 28.96
CA LEU A 921 -9.48 -31.34 29.34
C LEU A 921 -10.35 -30.12 29.64
N TYR A 922 -9.99 -29.40 30.70
CA TYR A 922 -10.73 -28.25 31.22
C TYR A 922 -9.82 -27.04 31.44
N CYS A 923 -10.37 -25.84 31.28
CA CYS A 923 -9.75 -24.56 31.64
C CYS A 923 -10.84 -23.63 32.21
N TYR A 924 -10.61 -23.00 33.37
CA TYR A 924 -11.65 -22.23 34.10
C TYR A 924 -13.02 -22.94 34.17
N ASP A 925 -13.00 -24.20 34.58
CA ASP A 925 -14.17 -25.10 34.68
C ASP A 925 -14.93 -25.37 33.35
N GLN A 926 -14.47 -24.83 32.22
CA GLN A 926 -15.02 -25.07 30.90
C GLN A 926 -14.34 -26.28 30.23
N LYS A 927 -15.14 -27.25 29.76
CA LYS A 927 -14.65 -28.39 28.95
C LYS A 927 -14.21 -27.91 27.57
N LEU A 928 -13.01 -28.33 27.16
CA LEU A 928 -12.39 -27.91 25.90
C LEU A 928 -12.72 -28.87 24.74
N PRO A 929 -13.06 -28.37 23.54
CA PRO A 929 -13.20 -29.21 22.34
C PRO A 929 -11.87 -29.84 21.92
N ILE A 930 -11.90 -31.08 21.43
CA ILE A 930 -10.69 -31.84 21.07
C ILE A 930 -9.91 -31.25 19.88
N THR A 931 -10.59 -30.53 19.00
CA THR A 931 -10.03 -29.80 17.84
C THR A 931 -9.45 -28.44 18.21
N MET A 932 -9.74 -27.91 19.41
CA MET A 932 -9.29 -26.58 19.81
C MET A 932 -7.76 -26.54 19.96
N SER A 933 -7.13 -25.52 19.37
CA SER A 933 -5.68 -25.29 19.45
C SER A 933 -5.29 -24.49 20.70
N LEU A 934 -4.03 -24.59 21.14
CA LEU A 934 -3.47 -23.75 22.21
C LEU A 934 -3.54 -22.25 21.89
N ALA A 935 -3.44 -21.86 20.61
CA ALA A 935 -3.61 -20.49 20.15
C ALA A 935 -5.04 -19.98 20.43
N THR A 936 -6.05 -20.73 20.00
CA THR A 936 -7.47 -20.45 20.26
C THR A 936 -7.76 -20.37 21.75
N LEU A 937 -7.27 -21.35 22.51
CA LEU A 937 -7.44 -21.41 23.96
C LEU A 937 -6.82 -20.18 24.64
N ARG A 938 -5.59 -19.82 24.28
CA ARG A 938 -4.91 -18.62 24.80
C ARG A 938 -5.59 -17.32 24.42
N ALA A 939 -6.25 -17.25 23.26
CA ALA A 939 -6.90 -16.05 22.75
C ALA A 939 -8.30 -15.81 23.36
N HIS A 940 -9.11 -16.87 23.54
CA HIS A 940 -10.54 -16.74 23.87
C HIS A 940 -10.95 -17.35 25.21
N VAL A 941 -10.25 -18.38 25.71
CA VAL A 941 -10.60 -19.08 26.95
C VAL A 941 -9.74 -18.59 28.13
N TRP A 942 -8.43 -18.44 27.91
CA TRP A 942 -7.50 -18.01 28.94
C TRP A 942 -7.48 -16.49 29.12
N LYS A 943 -7.95 -16.01 30.28
CA LYS A 943 -7.99 -14.57 30.62
C LYS A 943 -6.79 -14.10 31.47
N GLY A 944 -5.86 -14.99 31.80
CA GLY A 944 -4.68 -14.68 32.61
C GLY A 944 -3.48 -14.17 31.81
N GLY A 945 -2.62 -13.38 32.44
CA GLY A 945 -1.32 -12.99 31.86
C GLY A 945 -0.22 -14.06 31.97
N ALA A 946 -0.43 -15.07 32.82
CA ALA A 946 0.51 -16.16 33.09
C ALA A 946 0.41 -17.30 32.05
N ASP A 947 1.15 -18.39 32.30
CA ASP A 947 1.01 -19.65 31.56
C ASP A 947 -0.42 -20.19 31.63
N VAL A 948 -0.87 -20.86 30.57
CA VAL A 948 -2.23 -21.43 30.52
C VAL A 948 -2.34 -22.59 31.52
N MET A 949 -3.30 -22.51 32.45
CA MET A 949 -3.61 -23.62 33.37
C MET A 949 -4.63 -24.57 32.74
N LEU A 950 -4.30 -25.86 32.67
CA LEU A 950 -5.12 -26.91 32.06
C LEU A 950 -5.30 -28.08 33.03
N TYR A 951 -6.54 -28.55 33.19
CA TYR A 951 -6.88 -29.63 34.10
C TYR A 951 -7.40 -30.85 33.33
N TYR A 952 -6.84 -32.04 33.58
CA TYR A 952 -7.29 -33.29 32.96
C TYR A 952 -8.13 -34.14 33.92
N LYS A 953 -9.15 -34.79 33.37
CA LYS A 953 -10.15 -35.57 34.12
C LYS A 953 -10.57 -36.80 33.30
N SER A 954 -10.90 -37.91 33.96
CA SER A 954 -11.53 -39.06 33.31
C SER A 954 -13.04 -38.91 33.26
N ASN A 955 -13.68 -39.38 32.18
CA ASN A 955 -15.14 -39.36 32.02
C ASN A 955 -15.83 -40.65 32.50
N GLY A 956 -15.08 -41.59 33.06
CA GLY A 956 -15.58 -42.86 33.60
C GLY A 956 -15.86 -43.96 32.56
N ARG A 957 -15.62 -43.74 31.25
CA ARG A 957 -15.83 -44.77 30.21
C ARG A 957 -14.76 -45.87 30.20
N LYS A 958 -13.60 -45.61 30.80
CA LYS A 958 -12.49 -46.56 30.98
C LYS A 958 -12.01 -46.47 32.43
N GLU A 959 -11.84 -47.61 33.10
CA GLU A 959 -11.14 -47.65 34.39
C GLU A 959 -9.63 -47.46 34.14
N ILE A 960 -9.08 -46.38 34.69
CA ILE A 960 -7.65 -46.06 34.59
C ILE A 960 -6.93 -46.71 35.76
N LYS A 961 -5.96 -47.58 35.49
CA LYS A 961 -5.23 -48.32 36.53
C LYS A 961 -4.02 -47.53 37.02
N TYR A 962 -4.11 -46.95 38.22
CA TYR A 962 -2.98 -46.30 38.88
C TYR A 962 -2.88 -46.71 40.35
N GLU A 963 -1.65 -46.89 40.85
CA GLU A 963 -1.42 -47.16 42.27
C GLU A 963 -1.63 -45.89 43.09
N LYS A 964 -2.63 -45.92 43.97
CA LYS A 964 -2.93 -44.82 44.88
C LYS A 964 -1.96 -44.90 46.06
N VAL A 965 -0.87 -44.12 46.03
CA VAL A 965 0.04 -43.98 47.17
C VAL A 965 -0.77 -43.55 48.39
N ALA A 966 -0.78 -44.40 49.43
CA ALA A 966 -1.52 -44.12 50.65
C ALA A 966 -0.83 -43.00 51.43
N PRO A 967 -1.59 -42.10 52.10
CA PRO A 967 -1.00 -41.08 52.97
C PRO A 967 -0.30 -41.76 54.16
N GLU A 968 0.93 -41.33 54.46
CA GLU A 968 1.67 -41.79 55.64
C GLU A 968 0.87 -41.50 56.92
N ALA A 969 0.79 -42.50 57.80
CA ALA A 969 0.13 -42.36 59.09
C ALA A 969 0.98 -41.49 60.04
N PRO A 970 0.36 -40.61 60.85
CA PRO A 970 1.12 -39.73 61.74
C PRO A 970 1.83 -40.51 62.84
N GLU A 971 3.14 -40.26 63.01
CA GLU A 971 3.94 -40.83 64.09
C GLU A 971 3.39 -40.45 65.48
N ALA A 972 3.39 -41.41 66.40
CA ALA A 972 2.95 -41.20 67.77
C ALA A 972 4.02 -40.42 68.60
N PRO A 973 3.61 -39.48 69.47
CA PRO A 973 4.56 -38.63 70.20
C PRO A 973 5.34 -39.41 71.28
N ALA A 974 6.67 -39.31 71.23
CA ALA A 974 7.56 -39.88 72.23
C ALA A 974 7.49 -39.12 73.56
N THR A 975 7.31 -39.84 74.67
CA THR A 975 7.34 -39.27 76.03
C THR A 975 8.77 -38.90 76.46
N PRO A 976 8.99 -37.74 77.11
CA PRO A 976 10.32 -37.33 77.54
C PRO A 976 10.76 -38.09 78.80
N ASN A 977 11.98 -38.62 78.79
CA ASN A 977 12.65 -39.09 80.00
C ASN A 977 13.76 -38.10 80.38
N ALA A 978 13.78 -37.73 81.67
CA ALA A 978 14.65 -36.69 82.19
C ALA A 978 16.11 -37.15 82.38
N ALA A 979 17.02 -36.19 82.34
CA ALA A 979 18.36 -36.31 82.91
C ALA A 979 18.56 -35.21 83.97
N VAL A 980 19.21 -35.60 85.07
CA VAL A 980 19.74 -34.72 86.13
C VAL A 980 21.15 -34.27 85.72
#